data_AF-A0A1V1TT32-F1
#
_entry.id   AF-A0A1V1TT32-F1
#
_cell.length_a   1.000
_cell.length_b   1.000
_cell.length_c   1.000
_cell.angle_alpha   90.00
_cell.angle_beta   90.00
_cell.angle_gamma   90.00
#
_symmetry.space_group_name_H-M   'P 1'
#
loop_
_entity.id
_entity.type
_entity.pdbx_description
1 polymer ?
#
loop_
_entity_poly.entity_id
_entity_poly.type
_entity_poly.pdbx_seq_one_letter_code
_entity_poly.pdbx_strand_id
1 'polypeptide(L)'
;MVRLADIPFGLAAVSGCPVCYPNLRPQTQLLLCSGCKVVHYCGADHQKKHRPRHKAACTSIIASQAKLEKEEATLRARPGNIFENGVGESRNAMTFSSGGLSLTMSTTSTTAQKKVRTITVSDVPDISESLKDQYQALFRMVHKKNPHFWEALVDAPEGTPSLPSEYSRGSVEEAILAVYQCKKAWEESYDAIIMIESEIVELTEVYEGPAASSDGANIEEVVATLDRRRGSGRAFPSKFGASTTNTCPEDLFPPSRTGQDQVYHFVHRNNPKKALAYADGACSGNGQQNPQAAWAAVLRPPIGDNIRPCMVSGLLELKGPFGDESVATSNRAELRAAIAVLRRNDWRADGFTSINIATDSSYLVDGATAWVRSWVRNGWKTRTGDPVKNQDLWELFLGEVEECKETGLEVELWKIPREMNELADTVAKETIHKGAAPTDFENGQLDSSAASARFPGEPRVLCLCLEYESMFNDIYASLISKITAKAKMDRATTQQAALDMLTQDPPPSVIFVTDAGAAHLMKVWERVIDCLRRGSTVVLAASFSSFVNEGRFNRCFGKIGLPWKRGDYYRTTVSLRPGAVDDRLKTQLVPTYSQKALYVQGVARSDVWYAGERGEVAVAFTKVGNGMLGYVGDVNGEDGSEAVVIAMLGLLN
;
A
#
# COMPACT_ATOMS: atom_id res chain seq x y z
N MET A 1 24.98 -19.46 -3.79
CA MET A 1 24.60 -19.24 -5.21
C MET A 1 24.82 -20.52 -5.97
N VAL A 2 23.74 -21.12 -6.48
CA VAL A 2 23.84 -22.19 -7.48
C VAL A 2 23.64 -21.49 -8.82
N ARG A 3 24.66 -21.41 -9.67
CA ARG A 3 24.43 -20.92 -11.04
C ARG A 3 23.62 -21.98 -11.75
N LEU A 4 22.62 -21.58 -12.54
CA LEU A 4 21.90 -22.53 -13.40
C LEU A 4 22.83 -23.29 -14.36
N ALA A 5 24.01 -22.74 -14.64
CA ALA A 5 25.09 -23.39 -15.37
C ALA A 5 25.75 -24.59 -14.64
N ASP A 6 25.62 -24.66 -13.31
CA ASP A 6 26.26 -25.68 -12.45
C ASP A 6 25.29 -26.82 -12.05
N ILE A 7 23.99 -26.65 -12.35
CA ILE A 7 23.04 -27.75 -12.36
C ILE A 7 23.40 -28.62 -13.58
N PRO A 8 23.37 -29.97 -13.52
CA PRO A 8 23.70 -30.85 -14.66
C PRO A 8 22.70 -30.79 -15.83
N PHE A 9 22.05 -29.64 -16.01
CA PHE A 9 21.39 -29.17 -17.22
C PHE A 9 22.22 -28.04 -17.84
N GLY A 10 23.51 -28.31 -18.09
CA GLY A 10 24.45 -27.43 -18.78
C GLY A 10 24.14 -27.25 -20.27
N LEU A 11 22.96 -26.71 -20.57
CA LEU A 11 22.57 -26.16 -21.85
C LEU A 11 21.80 -24.89 -21.53
N ALA A 12 22.50 -23.75 -21.52
CA ALA A 12 21.85 -22.47 -21.71
C ALA A 12 20.81 -22.66 -22.83
N ALA A 13 19.56 -22.31 -22.56
CA ALA A 13 18.48 -22.32 -23.51
C ALA A 13 18.77 -21.26 -24.58
N VAL A 14 19.77 -21.50 -25.42
CA VAL A 14 19.98 -20.75 -26.64
C VAL A 14 18.78 -21.11 -27.50
N SER A 15 17.92 -20.13 -27.76
CA SER A 15 16.75 -20.22 -28.63
C SER A 15 17.16 -20.38 -30.10
N GLY A 16 18.00 -21.38 -30.39
CA GLY A 16 18.65 -21.57 -31.68
C GLY A 16 19.47 -22.85 -31.73
N CYS A 17 19.83 -23.28 -32.94
CA CYS A 17 20.65 -24.47 -33.14
C CYS A 17 22.09 -24.25 -32.62
N PRO A 18 22.62 -25.08 -31.68
CA PRO A 18 23.97 -24.92 -31.12
C PRO A 18 25.12 -25.02 -32.12
N VAL A 19 24.81 -25.51 -33.33
CA VAL A 19 25.77 -25.68 -34.43
C VAL A 19 25.81 -24.46 -35.34
N CYS A 20 24.75 -23.65 -35.38
CA CYS A 20 24.60 -22.49 -36.27
C CYS A 20 25.01 -21.17 -35.62
N TYR A 21 25.17 -21.14 -34.29
CA TYR A 21 25.53 -19.92 -33.56
C TYR A 21 26.93 -19.41 -33.97
N PRO A 22 27.13 -18.08 -34.19
CA PRO A 22 26.19 -16.97 -34.03
C PRO A 22 25.41 -16.57 -35.30
N ASN A 23 25.62 -17.26 -36.43
CA ASN A 23 25.05 -16.91 -37.72
C ASN A 23 23.67 -17.57 -37.93
N LEU A 24 22.68 -17.19 -37.12
CA LEU A 24 21.30 -17.66 -37.29
C LEU A 24 20.70 -17.06 -38.57
N ARG A 25 20.32 -17.90 -39.54
CA ARG A 25 19.41 -17.47 -40.61
C ARG A 25 17.99 -17.31 -40.01
N PRO A 26 17.29 -16.19 -40.26
CA PRO A 26 15.90 -16.05 -39.86
C PRO A 26 15.04 -16.97 -40.73
N GLN A 27 14.10 -17.71 -40.11
CA GLN A 27 13.12 -18.64 -40.72
C GLN A 27 13.51 -20.14 -40.84
N THR A 28 13.79 -20.83 -39.73
CA THR A 28 13.64 -22.30 -39.71
C THR A 28 12.87 -22.78 -38.48
N GLN A 29 11.80 -23.54 -38.71
CA GLN A 29 11.08 -24.28 -37.67
C GLN A 29 12.06 -25.33 -37.10
N LEU A 30 12.47 -25.15 -35.84
CA LEU A 30 13.48 -26.00 -35.22
C LEU A 30 12.85 -27.31 -34.72
N LEU A 31 13.56 -28.42 -34.92
CA LEU A 31 13.19 -29.74 -34.41
C LEU A 31 13.80 -29.97 -33.02
N LEU A 32 13.02 -30.57 -32.13
CA LEU A 32 13.51 -31.00 -30.83
C LEU A 32 14.36 -32.27 -30.94
N CYS A 33 15.37 -32.38 -30.08
CA CYS A 33 16.16 -33.59 -29.89
C CYS A 33 15.26 -34.80 -29.70
N SER A 34 15.41 -35.83 -30.54
CA SER A 34 14.58 -37.04 -30.50
C SER A 34 14.60 -37.79 -29.16
N GLY A 35 15.67 -37.66 -28.37
CA GLY A 35 15.79 -38.24 -27.03
C GLY A 35 15.21 -37.35 -25.93
N CYS A 36 16.00 -36.39 -25.46
CA CYS A 36 15.64 -35.57 -24.29
C CYS A 36 14.53 -34.54 -24.53
N LYS A 37 14.17 -34.22 -25.78
CA LYS A 37 13.18 -33.18 -26.15
C LYS A 37 13.46 -31.76 -25.64
N VAL A 38 14.69 -31.47 -25.19
CA VAL A 38 15.06 -30.14 -24.65
C VAL A 38 15.82 -29.27 -25.66
N VAL A 39 16.72 -29.84 -26.47
CA VAL A 39 17.58 -29.06 -27.38
C VAL A 39 16.97 -28.94 -28.77
N HIS A 40 17.07 -27.74 -29.36
CA HIS A 40 16.55 -27.40 -30.68
C HIS A 40 17.64 -27.53 -31.76
N TYR A 41 17.28 -28.08 -32.93
CA TYR A 41 18.16 -28.23 -34.09
C TYR A 41 17.45 -27.85 -35.39
N CYS A 42 18.19 -27.28 -36.34
CA CYS A 42 17.68 -27.05 -37.70
C CYS A 42 17.41 -28.34 -38.49
N GLY A 43 17.91 -29.48 -38.00
CA GLY A 43 17.77 -30.79 -38.65
C GLY A 43 18.57 -31.88 -37.93
N ALA A 44 18.36 -33.13 -38.35
CA ALA A 44 19.00 -34.31 -37.76
C ALA A 44 20.53 -34.28 -37.86
N ASP A 45 21.10 -33.66 -38.89
CA ASP A 45 22.55 -33.58 -39.08
C ASP A 45 23.22 -32.67 -38.03
N HIS A 46 22.57 -31.58 -37.66
CA HIS A 46 23.07 -30.71 -36.59
C HIS A 46 22.93 -31.37 -35.22
N GLN A 47 21.87 -32.18 -35.01
CA GLN A 47 21.77 -33.02 -33.82
C GLN A 47 22.92 -34.02 -33.74
N LYS A 48 23.27 -34.70 -34.84
CA LYS A 48 24.42 -35.62 -34.90
C LYS A 48 25.74 -34.90 -34.62
N LYS A 49 25.95 -33.73 -35.20
CA LYS A 49 27.18 -32.94 -35.01
C LYS A 49 27.35 -32.44 -33.57
N HIS A 50 26.24 -32.08 -32.90
CA HIS A 50 26.26 -31.67 -31.49
C HIS A 50 26.25 -32.85 -30.50
N ARG A 51 25.89 -34.06 -30.96
CA ARG A 51 25.74 -35.27 -30.12
C ARG A 51 26.91 -35.53 -29.17
N PRO A 52 28.20 -35.39 -29.55
CA PRO A 52 29.31 -35.65 -28.62
C PRO A 52 29.30 -34.75 -27.38
N ARG A 53 28.88 -33.49 -27.52
CA ARG A 53 28.79 -32.52 -26.42
C ARG A 53 27.50 -32.67 -25.61
N HIS A 54 26.39 -33.02 -26.28
CA HIS A 54 25.07 -33.14 -25.66
C HIS A 54 24.79 -34.51 -25.02
N LYS A 55 25.52 -35.57 -25.38
CA LYS A 55 25.14 -36.96 -25.06
C LYS A 55 24.99 -37.24 -23.57
N ALA A 56 25.90 -36.74 -22.74
CA ALA A 56 25.85 -36.94 -21.29
C ALA A 56 24.59 -36.32 -20.69
N ALA A 57 24.36 -35.02 -20.95
CA ALA A 57 23.16 -34.31 -20.51
C ALA A 57 21.87 -34.96 -21.04
N CYS A 58 21.82 -35.29 -22.34
CA CYS A 58 20.68 -35.96 -22.97
C CYS A 58 20.28 -37.26 -22.25
N THR A 59 21.26 -38.05 -21.83
CA THR A 59 21.03 -39.34 -21.15
C THR A 59 20.51 -39.14 -19.74
N SER A 60 21.04 -38.14 -19.01
CA SER A 60 20.57 -37.77 -17.67
C SER A 60 19.10 -37.33 -17.68
N ILE A 61 18.71 -36.54 -18.69
CA ILE A 61 17.33 -36.06 -18.85
C ILE A 61 16.38 -37.22 -19.10
N ILE A 62 16.72 -38.14 -20.01
CA ILE A 62 15.90 -39.31 -20.31
C ILE A 62 15.71 -40.18 -19.06
N ALA A 63 16.77 -40.41 -18.29
CA ALA A 63 16.68 -41.19 -17.06
C ALA A 63 15.80 -40.51 -15.99
N SER A 64 15.87 -39.18 -15.90
CA SER A 64 15.05 -38.39 -14.98
C SER A 64 13.56 -38.39 -15.39
N GLN A 65 13.27 -38.26 -16.68
CA GLN A 65 11.91 -38.34 -17.24
C GLN A 65 11.29 -39.72 -16.96
N ALA A 66 12.01 -40.81 -17.24
CA ALA A 66 11.52 -42.16 -16.98
C ALA A 66 11.27 -42.42 -15.48
N LYS A 67 12.06 -41.82 -14.61
CA LYS A 67 11.84 -41.89 -13.15
C LYS A 67 10.56 -41.14 -12.75
N LEU A 68 10.36 -39.92 -13.26
CA LEU A 68 9.16 -39.12 -13.02
C LEU A 68 7.89 -39.82 -13.53
N GLU A 69 7.91 -40.37 -14.75
CA GLU A 69 6.77 -41.11 -15.32
C GLU A 69 6.42 -42.35 -14.48
N LYS A 70 7.42 -43.05 -13.95
CA LYS A 70 7.20 -44.19 -13.06
C LYS A 70 6.61 -43.77 -11.72
N GLU A 71 7.06 -42.65 -11.15
CA GLU A 71 6.51 -42.07 -9.92
C GLU A 71 5.06 -41.60 -10.13
N GLU A 72 4.77 -40.90 -11.23
CA GLU A 72 3.42 -40.47 -11.62
C GLU A 72 2.48 -41.66 -11.80
N ALA A 73 2.91 -42.70 -12.52
CA ALA A 73 2.12 -43.92 -12.71
C ALA A 73 1.85 -44.63 -11.36
N THR A 74 2.82 -44.61 -10.44
CA THR A 74 2.66 -45.17 -9.10
C THR A 74 1.65 -44.36 -8.28
N LEU A 75 1.67 -43.03 -8.38
CA LEU A 75 0.71 -42.13 -7.73
C LEU A 75 -0.71 -42.35 -8.26
N ARG A 76 -0.89 -42.40 -9.58
CA ARG A 76 -2.21 -42.66 -10.20
C ARG A 76 -2.76 -44.05 -9.87
N ALA A 77 -1.90 -45.04 -9.67
CA ALA A 77 -2.32 -46.41 -9.34
C ALA A 77 -2.67 -46.62 -7.86
N ARG A 78 -2.42 -45.64 -6.97
CA ARG A 78 -2.65 -45.75 -5.51
C ARG A 78 -3.27 -44.47 -4.94
N PRO A 79 -4.61 -44.32 -4.94
CA PRO A 79 -5.30 -43.17 -4.35
C PRO A 79 -5.35 -43.20 -2.81
N GLY A 80 -4.31 -43.74 -2.14
CA GLY A 80 -4.21 -43.79 -0.68
C GLY A 80 -3.36 -42.63 -0.12
N ASN A 81 -3.30 -42.52 1.22
CA ASN A 81 -2.58 -41.44 1.91
C ASN A 81 -1.14 -41.26 1.38
N ILE A 82 -0.84 -40.07 0.83
CA ILE A 82 0.43 -39.79 0.16
C ILE A 82 1.63 -39.81 1.13
N PHE A 83 1.40 -39.55 2.42
CA PHE A 83 2.45 -39.47 3.44
C PHE A 83 2.80 -40.82 4.06
N GLU A 84 1.86 -41.77 4.07
CA GLU A 84 2.12 -43.12 4.57
C GLU A 84 2.87 -43.99 3.55
N ASN A 85 2.75 -43.66 2.26
CA ASN A 85 3.31 -44.44 1.16
C ASN A 85 4.74 -44.01 0.74
N GLY A 86 5.37 -43.08 1.47
CA GLY A 86 6.79 -42.75 1.30
C GLY A 86 7.13 -41.96 0.04
N VAL A 87 6.23 -41.12 -0.46
CA VAL A 87 6.51 -40.26 -1.62
C VAL A 87 7.19 -38.97 -1.13
N GLY A 88 8.43 -38.73 -1.56
CA GLY A 88 9.16 -37.48 -1.27
C GLY A 88 10.44 -37.62 -0.43
N GLU A 89 10.82 -38.82 0.04
CA GLU A 89 12.14 -39.04 0.62
C GLU A 89 13.23 -39.05 -0.46
N SER A 90 13.64 -37.88 -0.92
CA SER A 90 14.94 -37.70 -1.58
C SER A 90 16.05 -37.85 -0.52
N ARG A 91 16.33 -39.10 -0.12
CA ARG A 91 17.50 -39.48 0.67
C ARG A 91 18.76 -39.27 -0.17
N ASN A 92 19.33 -38.07 -0.09
CA ASN A 92 20.76 -37.80 -0.25
C ASN A 92 21.23 -36.95 0.94
N ALA A 93 20.90 -37.38 2.16
CA ALA A 93 21.74 -37.11 3.31
C ALA A 93 22.87 -38.13 3.26
N MET A 94 24.11 -37.66 3.08
CA MET A 94 25.31 -38.47 3.26
C MET A 94 25.29 -39.08 4.66
N THR A 95 24.98 -40.37 4.77
CA THR A 95 25.20 -41.13 6.00
C THR A 95 26.60 -41.72 5.96
N PHE A 96 27.46 -41.22 6.85
CA PHE A 96 28.71 -41.86 7.22
C PHE A 96 28.46 -43.32 7.63
N SER A 97 29.20 -44.24 7.03
CA SER A 97 29.15 -45.66 7.35
C SER A 97 29.86 -45.94 8.67
N SER A 98 29.24 -46.72 9.54
CA SER A 98 29.94 -47.59 10.48
C SER A 98 29.15 -48.87 10.69
N GLY A 99 29.82 -50.01 10.45
CA GLY A 99 29.37 -51.34 10.87
C GLY A 99 28.51 -52.09 9.85
N GLY A 100 29.14 -53.00 9.10
CA GLY A 100 28.46 -53.86 8.13
C GLY A 100 27.74 -55.06 8.76
N LEU A 101 26.79 -55.62 8.01
CA LEU A 101 26.53 -57.05 7.94
C LEU A 101 25.61 -57.39 6.74
N SER A 102 26.19 -58.20 5.84
CA SER A 102 25.62 -59.23 4.97
C SER A 102 24.23 -59.03 4.30
N LEU A 103 24.27 -58.90 2.97
CA LEU A 103 23.15 -59.14 2.05
C LEU A 103 22.69 -60.61 2.12
N THR A 104 21.42 -60.84 2.44
CA THR A 104 20.67 -61.99 1.92
C THR A 104 19.39 -61.48 1.25
N MET A 105 19.33 -61.64 -0.07
CA MET A 105 18.12 -61.44 -0.86
C MET A 105 17.14 -62.57 -0.52
N SER A 106 16.03 -62.25 0.15
CA SER A 106 14.87 -63.14 0.19
C SER A 106 13.75 -62.55 -0.65
N THR A 107 13.60 -63.12 -1.83
CA THR A 107 12.45 -62.96 -2.71
C THR A 107 11.23 -63.62 -2.06
N THR A 108 10.34 -62.83 -1.47
CA THR A 108 8.94 -63.23 -1.29
C THR A 108 8.01 -62.10 -1.70
N SER A 109 7.51 -62.22 -2.93
CA SER A 109 6.40 -61.44 -3.48
C SER A 109 5.16 -61.68 -2.64
N THR A 110 4.77 -60.70 -1.82
CA THR A 110 3.41 -60.68 -1.24
C THR A 110 2.57 -59.75 -2.08
N THR A 111 1.94 -60.31 -3.11
CA THR A 111 0.89 -59.67 -3.91
C THR A 111 -0.34 -59.49 -3.02
N ALA A 112 -0.38 -58.41 -2.24
CA ALA A 112 -1.59 -58.00 -1.55
C ALA A 112 -2.55 -57.36 -2.58
N GLN A 113 -3.46 -58.16 -3.12
CA GLN A 113 -4.70 -57.65 -3.72
C GLN A 113 -5.49 -56.91 -2.62
N LYS A 114 -5.20 -55.62 -2.41
CA LYS A 114 -6.05 -54.75 -1.59
C LYS A 114 -7.36 -54.58 -2.35
N LYS A 115 -8.44 -55.18 -1.82
CA LYS A 115 -9.83 -55.01 -2.26
C LYS A 115 -10.08 -53.54 -2.60
N VAL A 116 -10.52 -53.26 -3.82
CA VAL A 116 -11.10 -51.97 -4.20
C VAL A 116 -12.36 -51.81 -3.34
N ARG A 117 -12.26 -51.00 -2.28
CA ARG A 117 -13.39 -50.65 -1.42
C ARG A 117 -14.31 -49.75 -2.25
N THR A 118 -15.54 -50.17 -2.49
CA THR A 118 -16.55 -49.33 -3.15
C THR A 118 -16.85 -48.15 -2.22
N ILE A 119 -16.45 -46.95 -2.63
CA ILE A 119 -16.74 -45.72 -1.90
C ILE A 119 -18.25 -45.48 -2.00
N THR A 120 -18.92 -45.35 -0.85
CA THR A 120 -20.35 -45.04 -0.75
C THR A 120 -20.55 -43.60 -0.28
N VAL A 121 -21.76 -43.05 -0.46
CA VAL A 121 -22.09 -41.68 -0.02
C VAL A 121 -21.85 -41.48 1.48
N SER A 122 -21.99 -42.53 2.28
CA SER A 122 -21.71 -42.50 3.73
C SER A 122 -20.22 -42.38 4.07
N ASP A 123 -19.30 -42.74 3.17
CA ASP A 123 -17.86 -42.59 3.40
C ASP A 123 -17.37 -41.16 3.06
N VAL A 124 -18.20 -40.33 2.40
CA VAL A 124 -17.80 -39.02 1.87
C VAL A 124 -17.31 -38.05 2.95
N PRO A 125 -17.95 -37.90 4.12
CA PRO A 125 -17.47 -36.98 5.15
C PRO A 125 -16.07 -37.35 5.67
N ASP A 126 -15.85 -38.62 6.00
CA ASP A 126 -14.58 -39.12 6.53
C ASP A 126 -13.45 -39.01 5.49
N ILE A 127 -13.75 -39.31 4.22
CA ILE A 127 -12.80 -39.15 3.12
C ILE A 127 -12.49 -37.66 2.92
N SER A 128 -13.49 -36.78 2.97
CA SER A 128 -13.29 -35.34 2.84
C SER A 128 -12.41 -34.77 3.95
N GLU A 129 -12.61 -35.20 5.20
CA GLU A 129 -11.80 -34.78 6.33
C GLU A 129 -10.36 -35.28 6.21
N SER A 130 -10.18 -36.56 5.85
CA SER A 130 -8.85 -37.13 5.63
C SER A 130 -8.09 -36.45 4.47
N LEU A 131 -8.77 -36.13 3.37
CA LEU A 131 -8.18 -35.41 2.25
C LEU A 131 -7.80 -33.98 2.64
N LYS A 132 -8.62 -33.30 3.46
CA LYS A 132 -8.32 -31.98 3.99
C LYS A 132 -7.05 -32.00 4.85
N ASP A 133 -6.93 -32.96 5.76
CA ASP A 133 -5.73 -33.10 6.60
C ASP A 133 -4.47 -33.35 5.78
N GLN A 134 -4.56 -34.22 4.77
CA GLN A 134 -3.45 -34.50 3.86
C GLN A 134 -3.05 -33.25 3.07
N TYR A 135 -4.03 -32.52 2.54
CA TYR A 135 -3.80 -31.26 1.86
C TYR A 135 -3.10 -30.24 2.76
N GLN A 136 -3.56 -30.04 3.99
CA GLN A 136 -2.95 -29.11 4.95
C GLN A 136 -1.54 -29.52 5.39
N ALA A 137 -1.27 -30.82 5.47
CA ALA A 137 0.08 -31.32 5.71
C ALA A 137 1.00 -31.01 4.53
N LEU A 138 0.53 -31.21 3.29
CA LEU A 138 1.28 -30.88 2.08
C LEU A 138 1.55 -29.37 2.00
N PHE A 139 0.51 -28.56 2.24
CA PHE A 139 0.56 -27.11 2.22
C PHE A 139 1.69 -26.57 3.13
N ARG A 140 1.69 -27.02 4.39
CA ARG A 140 2.71 -26.65 5.38
C ARG A 140 4.11 -27.16 5.02
N MET A 141 4.21 -28.37 4.48
CA MET A 141 5.50 -28.94 4.08
C MET A 141 6.16 -28.14 2.94
N VAL A 142 5.40 -27.79 1.92
CA VAL A 142 5.89 -26.98 0.79
C VAL A 142 6.25 -25.57 1.26
N HIS A 143 5.40 -24.94 2.06
CA HIS A 143 5.69 -23.61 2.61
C HIS A 143 6.96 -23.61 3.47
N LYS A 144 7.15 -24.62 4.32
CA LYS A 144 8.38 -24.80 5.10
C LYS A 144 9.63 -25.00 4.23
N LYS A 145 9.49 -25.58 3.03
CA LYS A 145 10.61 -25.77 2.10
C LYS A 145 10.97 -24.48 1.39
N ASN A 146 9.98 -23.71 0.97
CA ASN A 146 10.16 -22.38 0.40
C ASN A 146 8.91 -21.52 0.70
N PRO A 147 9.04 -20.47 1.53
CA PRO A 147 7.88 -19.69 1.97
C PRO A 147 7.21 -18.92 0.83
N HIS A 148 7.95 -18.62 -0.24
CA HIS A 148 7.47 -17.86 -1.39
C HIS A 148 6.77 -18.70 -2.46
N PHE A 149 6.76 -20.04 -2.33
CA PHE A 149 6.21 -20.92 -3.37
C PHE A 149 4.73 -20.67 -3.64
N TRP A 150 3.92 -20.57 -2.59
CA TRP A 150 2.48 -20.44 -2.71
C TRP A 150 2.06 -19.09 -3.29
N GLU A 151 2.71 -18.01 -2.86
CA GLU A 151 2.51 -16.69 -3.48
C GLU A 151 2.95 -16.68 -4.93
N ALA A 152 4.12 -17.25 -5.26
CA ALA A 152 4.59 -17.36 -6.63
C ALA A 152 3.66 -18.18 -7.53
N LEU A 153 2.95 -19.19 -6.98
CA LEU A 153 1.99 -20.00 -7.73
C LEU A 153 0.72 -19.21 -8.05
N VAL A 154 0.19 -18.48 -7.06
CA VAL A 154 -1.08 -17.72 -7.19
C VAL A 154 -0.87 -16.42 -7.98
N ASP A 155 0.26 -15.75 -7.81
CA ASP A 155 0.57 -14.47 -8.47
C ASP A 155 1.28 -14.65 -9.82
N ALA A 156 1.47 -15.90 -10.27
CA ALA A 156 2.09 -16.17 -11.56
C ALA A 156 1.23 -15.56 -12.69
N PRO A 157 1.78 -14.67 -13.54
CA PRO A 157 1.02 -14.06 -14.62
C PRO A 157 0.44 -15.11 -15.58
N GLU A 158 -0.64 -14.78 -16.29
CA GLU A 158 -1.16 -15.59 -17.39
C GLU A 158 -0.06 -15.73 -18.45
N GLY A 159 0.56 -16.91 -18.51
CA GLY A 159 1.80 -17.15 -19.25
C GLY A 159 2.83 -17.98 -18.48
N THR A 160 3.87 -18.41 -19.18
CA THR A 160 4.98 -19.13 -18.56
C THR A 160 5.93 -18.12 -17.91
N PRO A 161 6.23 -18.20 -16.60
CA PRO A 161 7.14 -17.26 -15.95
C PRO A 161 8.49 -17.17 -16.68
N SER A 162 9.14 -16.01 -16.69
CA SER A 162 10.52 -15.94 -17.18
C SER A 162 11.44 -16.69 -16.22
N LEU A 163 12.21 -17.65 -16.74
CA LEU A 163 13.19 -18.40 -15.96
C LEU A 163 14.20 -17.43 -15.30
N PRO A 164 14.41 -17.51 -13.97
CA PRO A 164 15.45 -16.73 -13.31
C PRO A 164 16.83 -17.16 -13.83
N SER A 165 17.79 -16.25 -13.88
CA SER A 165 19.16 -16.53 -14.32
C SER A 165 19.98 -17.28 -13.27
N GLU A 166 19.72 -17.01 -11.99
CA GLU A 166 20.34 -17.64 -10.82
C GLU A 166 19.33 -17.70 -9.68
N TYR A 167 19.54 -18.60 -8.72
CA TYR A 167 18.73 -18.65 -7.50
C TYR A 167 19.54 -19.18 -6.31
N SER A 168 19.00 -18.98 -5.12
CA SER A 168 19.47 -19.62 -3.88
C SER A 168 18.36 -20.46 -3.27
N ARG A 169 18.72 -21.47 -2.48
CA ARG A 169 17.73 -22.32 -1.81
C ARG A 169 16.87 -21.47 -0.85
N GLY A 170 15.56 -21.59 -0.93
CA GLY A 170 14.57 -20.81 -0.18
C GLY A 170 14.25 -19.44 -0.78
N SER A 171 14.84 -19.06 -1.91
CA SER A 171 14.61 -17.73 -2.53
C SER A 171 13.32 -17.66 -3.35
N VAL A 172 12.88 -16.42 -3.64
CA VAL A 172 11.77 -16.14 -4.56
C VAL A 172 12.06 -16.70 -5.95
N GLU A 173 13.30 -16.62 -6.41
CA GLU A 173 13.73 -17.16 -7.70
C GLU A 173 13.60 -18.69 -7.75
N GLU A 174 13.92 -19.39 -6.67
CA GLU A 174 13.71 -20.85 -6.57
C GLU A 174 12.21 -21.20 -6.64
N ALA A 175 11.36 -20.41 -5.98
CA ALA A 175 9.91 -20.56 -6.04
C ALA A 175 9.37 -20.35 -7.46
N ILE A 176 9.78 -19.28 -8.15
CA ILE A 176 9.40 -19.01 -9.54
C ILE A 176 9.83 -20.15 -10.46
N LEU A 177 11.05 -20.69 -10.28
CA LEU A 177 11.53 -21.85 -11.03
C LEU A 177 10.66 -23.09 -10.79
N ALA A 178 10.30 -23.37 -9.54
CA ALA A 178 9.46 -24.51 -9.20
C ALA A 178 8.05 -24.37 -9.79
N VAL A 179 7.46 -23.18 -9.72
CA VAL A 179 6.16 -22.86 -10.35
C VAL A 179 6.26 -23.03 -11.86
N TYR A 180 7.31 -22.50 -12.52
CA TYR A 180 7.52 -22.64 -13.96
C TYR A 180 7.46 -24.10 -14.43
N GLN A 181 8.07 -25.02 -13.67
CA GLN A 181 8.10 -26.45 -14.02
C GLN A 181 6.75 -27.15 -13.78
N CYS A 182 5.96 -26.67 -12.82
CA CYS A 182 4.76 -27.36 -12.35
C CYS A 182 3.44 -26.70 -12.81
N LYS A 183 3.45 -25.43 -13.23
CA LYS A 183 2.24 -24.60 -13.43
C LYS A 183 1.18 -25.25 -14.31
N LYS A 184 1.60 -25.86 -15.42
CA LYS A 184 0.68 -26.54 -16.35
C LYS A 184 -0.16 -27.64 -15.70
N ALA A 185 0.39 -28.37 -14.73
CA ALA A 185 -0.35 -29.40 -14.01
C ALA A 185 -1.42 -28.82 -13.07
N TRP A 186 -1.22 -27.59 -12.58
CA TRP A 186 -2.15 -26.89 -11.70
C TRP A 186 -3.21 -26.09 -12.46
N GLU A 187 -2.88 -25.54 -13.63
CA GLU A 187 -3.84 -24.86 -14.51
C GLU A 187 -4.98 -25.80 -14.97
N GLU A 188 -4.75 -27.11 -15.00
CA GLU A 188 -5.79 -28.12 -15.26
C GLU A 188 -6.78 -28.32 -14.08
N SER A 189 -6.52 -27.71 -12.91
CA SER A 189 -7.28 -27.91 -11.67
C SER A 189 -7.63 -26.58 -10.98
N TYR A 190 -8.55 -25.80 -11.59
CA TYR A 190 -8.97 -24.49 -11.09
C TYR A 190 -9.44 -24.48 -9.62
N ASP A 191 -10.20 -25.49 -9.20
CA ASP A 191 -10.68 -25.62 -7.81
C ASP A 191 -9.54 -25.76 -6.79
N ALA A 192 -8.42 -26.38 -7.20
CA ALA A 192 -7.24 -26.51 -6.35
C ALA A 192 -6.59 -25.14 -6.09
N ILE A 193 -6.54 -24.27 -7.10
CA ILE A 193 -6.04 -22.89 -6.95
C ILE A 193 -6.95 -22.09 -6.00
N ILE A 194 -8.27 -22.23 -6.11
CA ILE A 194 -9.20 -21.56 -5.19
C ILE A 194 -8.96 -21.99 -3.74
N MET A 195 -8.75 -23.28 -3.48
CA MET A 195 -8.46 -23.76 -2.12
C MET A 195 -7.14 -23.19 -1.58
N ILE A 196 -6.10 -23.15 -2.42
CA ILE A 196 -4.80 -22.56 -2.07
C ILE A 196 -4.95 -21.07 -1.77
N GLU A 197 -5.67 -20.32 -2.61
CA GLU A 197 -5.95 -18.90 -2.40
C GLU A 197 -6.65 -18.64 -1.06
N SER A 198 -7.53 -19.55 -0.61
CA SER A 198 -8.19 -19.45 0.69
C SER A 198 -7.25 -19.67 1.87
N GLU A 199 -6.24 -20.54 1.75
CA GLU A 199 -5.29 -20.83 2.85
C GLU A 199 -4.10 -19.87 2.89
N ILE A 200 -3.66 -19.33 1.73
CA ILE A 200 -2.60 -18.31 1.68
C ILE A 200 -2.98 -17.05 2.47
N VAL A 201 -4.28 -16.78 2.68
CA VAL A 201 -4.73 -15.66 3.51
C VAL A 201 -4.09 -15.70 4.91
N GLU A 202 -3.93 -16.88 5.51
CA GLU A 202 -3.31 -17.03 6.85
C GLU A 202 -1.80 -16.72 6.85
N LEU A 203 -1.17 -16.81 5.67
CA LEU A 203 0.24 -16.53 5.44
C LEU A 203 0.49 -15.14 4.83
N THR A 204 -0.59 -14.40 4.53
CA THR A 204 -0.50 -13.12 3.85
C THR A 204 0.02 -12.06 4.80
N GLU A 205 1.26 -11.62 4.58
CA GLU A 205 1.83 -10.48 5.30
C GLU A 205 1.21 -9.16 4.80
N VAL A 206 1.03 -8.22 5.72
CA VAL A 206 0.62 -6.84 5.38
C VAL A 206 1.71 -6.23 4.50
N TYR A 207 1.30 -5.64 3.38
CA TYR A 207 2.24 -4.93 2.52
C TYR A 207 2.69 -3.65 3.21
N GLU A 208 3.98 -3.47 3.46
CA GLU A 208 4.51 -2.27 4.14
C GLU A 208 4.98 -1.17 3.17
N GLY A 209 5.06 -1.47 1.88
CA GLY A 209 5.62 -0.58 0.86
C GLY A 209 6.99 -1.06 0.36
N PRO A 210 7.58 -0.39 -0.64
CA PRO A 210 8.93 -0.72 -1.09
C PRO A 210 9.95 -0.44 0.03
N ALA A 211 10.53 -1.50 0.59
CA ALA A 211 11.67 -1.42 1.49
C ALA A 211 12.83 -0.70 0.79
N ALA A 212 13.38 0.34 1.42
CA ALA A 212 14.70 0.83 1.05
C ALA A 212 15.69 -0.34 1.12
N SER A 213 16.49 -0.51 0.08
CA SER A 213 17.48 -1.57 -0.10
C SER A 213 18.18 -2.00 1.19
N SER A 214 18.23 -3.33 1.38
CA SER A 214 18.91 -4.08 2.44
C SER A 214 20.27 -3.51 2.89
N ASP A 215 20.41 -3.25 4.17
CA ASP A 215 21.61 -3.60 4.94
C ASP A 215 21.19 -3.87 6.39
N GLY A 216 21.63 -5.01 6.92
CA GLY A 216 21.17 -5.57 8.19
C GLY A 216 21.50 -4.71 9.40
N ALA A 217 20.49 -4.38 10.17
CA ALA A 217 20.60 -4.03 11.58
C ALA A 217 19.31 -4.48 12.30
N ASN A 218 19.48 -4.97 13.53
CA ASN A 218 18.49 -5.67 14.36
C ASN A 218 17.06 -5.12 14.29
N ILE A 219 16.12 -6.05 14.05
CA ILE A 219 14.67 -5.86 14.16
C ILE A 219 14.32 -5.88 15.66
N GLU A 220 14.41 -4.72 16.31
CA GLU A 220 13.68 -4.42 17.55
C GLU A 220 13.46 -2.91 17.78
N GLU A 221 13.72 -2.05 16.79
CA GLU A 221 13.50 -0.61 16.91
C GLU A 221 13.05 -0.06 15.54
N VAL A 222 12.18 0.94 15.53
CA VAL A 222 11.54 1.62 14.37
C VAL A 222 10.15 1.08 13.98
N VAL A 223 9.21 1.19 14.93
CA VAL A 223 7.81 1.48 14.63
C VAL A 223 7.74 2.98 14.30
N ALA A 224 7.61 3.35 13.02
CA ALA A 224 7.41 4.74 12.64
C ALA A 224 5.94 5.16 12.84
N THR A 225 5.53 5.26 14.10
CA THR A 225 4.78 6.43 14.54
C THR A 225 5.60 7.67 14.14
N LEU A 226 4.96 8.79 13.80
CA LEU A 226 5.65 10.10 13.85
C LEU A 226 6.05 10.33 15.32
N ASP A 227 7.16 9.71 15.71
CA ASP A 227 7.67 9.75 17.07
C ASP A 227 8.01 11.20 17.33
N ARG A 228 7.38 11.73 18.37
CA ARG A 228 7.66 13.07 18.85
C ARG A 228 9.12 13.04 19.30
N ARG A 229 9.99 13.63 18.49
CA ARG A 229 11.43 13.71 18.76
C ARG A 229 11.69 14.95 19.60
N ARG A 230 12.37 14.78 20.74
CA ARG A 230 13.01 15.91 21.44
C ARG A 230 14.25 16.31 20.63
N GLY A 231 14.23 17.49 20.06
CA GLY A 231 15.33 18.06 19.31
C GLY A 231 16.56 18.27 20.19
N SER A 232 17.71 17.93 19.63
CA SER A 232 19.00 17.92 20.34
C SER A 232 19.78 19.24 20.21
N GLY A 233 19.32 20.16 19.34
CA GLY A 233 20.04 21.36 18.95
C GLY A 233 21.16 21.10 17.93
N ARG A 234 21.06 20.05 17.11
CA ARG A 234 21.96 19.80 15.96
C ARG A 234 21.69 20.73 14.78
N ALA A 235 20.46 21.21 14.67
CA ALA A 235 20.03 22.20 13.69
C ALA A 235 19.29 23.33 14.39
N PHE A 236 19.40 24.54 13.83
CA PHE A 236 18.67 25.71 14.29
C PHE A 236 18.16 26.46 13.08
N PRO A 237 16.95 27.03 13.13
CA PRO A 237 16.47 27.87 12.07
C PRO A 237 17.29 29.16 11.99
N SER A 238 17.24 29.82 10.84
CA SER A 238 17.87 31.12 10.61
C SER A 238 16.84 32.25 10.60
N LYS A 239 17.29 33.50 10.78
CA LYS A 239 16.42 34.68 10.68
C LYS A 239 16.41 35.14 9.23
N PHE A 240 15.23 35.28 8.65
CA PHE A 240 15.08 35.81 7.30
C PHE A 240 15.38 37.31 7.29
N GLY A 241 16.36 37.72 6.46
CA GLY A 241 16.77 39.11 6.31
C GLY A 241 16.12 39.75 5.08
N ALA A 242 14.93 40.35 5.23
CA ALA A 242 14.36 41.17 4.17
C ALA A 242 15.21 42.45 3.98
N SER A 243 15.53 42.78 2.72
CA SER A 243 16.43 43.88 2.35
C SER A 243 15.95 45.28 2.77
N THR A 244 14.68 45.43 3.14
CA THR A 244 14.07 46.67 3.63
C THR A 244 13.06 46.37 4.73
N THR A 245 13.02 47.20 5.78
CA THR A 245 12.24 46.98 7.02
C THR A 245 10.72 47.08 6.87
N ASN A 246 10.20 47.34 5.65
CA ASN A 246 8.78 47.57 5.37
C ASN A 246 8.26 46.82 4.14
N THR A 247 8.96 45.77 3.69
CA THR A 247 8.47 44.97 2.55
C THR A 247 7.27 44.13 2.99
N CYS A 248 6.12 44.30 2.33
CA CYS A 248 4.97 43.43 2.54
C CYS A 248 5.38 41.98 2.20
N PRO A 249 5.08 40.97 3.05
CA PRO A 249 5.44 39.59 2.77
C PRO A 249 4.95 39.08 1.42
N GLU A 250 3.77 39.52 0.99
CA GLU A 250 3.16 39.16 -0.30
C GLU A 250 3.86 39.79 -1.50
N ASP A 251 4.53 40.94 -1.32
CA ASP A 251 5.34 41.53 -2.41
C ASP A 251 6.56 40.66 -2.70
N LEU A 252 7.20 40.15 -1.65
CA LEU A 252 8.40 39.33 -1.76
C LEU A 252 8.07 37.87 -2.07
N PHE A 253 6.95 37.37 -1.55
CA PHE A 253 6.41 36.04 -1.78
C PHE A 253 5.03 36.11 -2.45
N PRO A 254 4.96 36.59 -3.71
CA PRO A 254 3.69 36.64 -4.40
C PRO A 254 3.08 35.24 -4.51
N PRO A 255 1.75 35.15 -4.40
CA PRO A 255 1.05 33.93 -4.68
C PRO A 255 1.37 33.41 -6.09
N SER A 256 2.03 32.28 -6.14
CA SER A 256 2.52 31.70 -7.38
C SER A 256 2.10 30.25 -7.46
N ARG A 257 1.79 29.81 -8.67
CA ARG A 257 1.47 28.40 -8.93
C ARG A 257 2.77 27.59 -8.93
N THR A 258 2.80 26.51 -8.14
CA THR A 258 3.90 25.55 -8.13
C THR A 258 3.39 24.14 -8.42
N GLY A 259 4.26 23.30 -8.98
CA GLY A 259 3.96 21.90 -9.30
C GLY A 259 3.04 21.69 -10.51
N GLN A 260 2.79 20.42 -10.86
CA GLN A 260 1.87 20.02 -11.94
C GLN A 260 0.39 20.20 -11.54
N ASP A 261 0.09 20.34 -10.23
CA ASP A 261 -1.26 20.44 -9.63
C ASP A 261 -1.82 21.86 -9.48
N GLN A 262 -1.16 22.90 -10.03
CA GLN A 262 -1.66 24.29 -10.00
C GLN A 262 -1.94 24.84 -8.57
N VAL A 263 -1.27 24.33 -7.54
CA VAL A 263 -1.45 24.79 -6.15
C VAL A 263 -0.76 26.12 -5.96
N TYR A 264 -1.44 27.07 -5.32
CA TYR A 264 -0.84 28.36 -4.99
C TYR A 264 -0.08 28.26 -3.67
N HIS A 265 1.16 28.69 -3.71
CA HIS A 265 1.98 28.95 -2.53
C HIS A 265 2.40 30.42 -2.52
N PHE A 266 2.73 30.95 -1.36
CA PHE A 266 3.49 32.20 -1.29
C PHE A 266 4.93 31.86 -1.68
N VAL A 267 5.36 32.22 -2.89
CA VAL A 267 6.67 31.80 -3.43
C VAL A 267 7.55 33.00 -3.61
N HIS A 268 8.79 32.91 -3.17
CA HIS A 268 9.73 34.02 -3.25
C HIS A 268 9.96 34.44 -4.72
N ARG A 269 9.75 35.73 -5.02
CA ARG A 269 9.76 36.30 -6.37
C ARG A 269 11.05 35.99 -7.15
N ASN A 270 12.19 35.93 -6.44
CA ASN A 270 13.51 35.69 -7.04
C ASN A 270 14.04 34.26 -6.78
N ASN A 271 13.30 33.41 -6.07
CA ASN A 271 13.74 32.05 -5.78
C ASN A 271 12.52 31.11 -5.68
N PRO A 272 12.17 30.38 -6.76
CA PRO A 272 10.96 29.55 -6.78
C PRO A 272 11.00 28.36 -5.80
N LYS A 273 12.17 28.05 -5.21
CA LYS A 273 12.32 27.00 -4.20
C LYS A 273 12.13 27.47 -2.76
N LYS A 274 11.77 28.74 -2.55
CA LYS A 274 11.46 29.31 -1.23
C LYS A 274 9.98 29.60 -1.08
N ALA A 275 9.34 29.01 -0.09
CA ALA A 275 7.95 29.25 0.27
C ALA A 275 7.83 30.14 1.52
N LEU A 276 6.63 30.68 1.75
CA LEU A 276 6.23 31.43 2.95
C LEU A 276 4.93 30.85 3.55
N ALA A 277 4.86 30.82 4.88
CA ALA A 277 3.67 30.53 5.66
C ALA A 277 3.57 31.49 6.85
N TYR A 278 2.35 31.72 7.37
CA TYR A 278 2.11 32.57 8.53
C TYR A 278 1.76 31.72 9.76
N ALA A 279 2.19 32.15 10.93
CA ALA A 279 1.89 31.52 12.21
C ALA A 279 1.48 32.59 13.24
N ASP A 280 0.45 32.30 14.03
CA ASP A 280 0.01 33.15 15.14
C ASP A 280 -0.60 32.36 16.30
N GLY A 281 -0.53 32.93 17.51
CA GLY A 281 -1.13 32.38 18.71
C GLY A 281 -1.90 33.41 19.54
N ALA A 282 -3.17 33.14 19.82
CA ALA A 282 -4.02 33.96 20.66
C ALA A 282 -4.22 33.35 22.06
N CYS A 283 -4.37 34.18 23.09
CA CYS A 283 -4.73 33.74 24.44
C CYS A 283 -5.69 34.72 25.12
N SER A 284 -6.87 34.22 25.51
CA SER A 284 -7.85 34.92 26.34
C SER A 284 -7.55 34.69 27.81
N GLY A 285 -7.51 35.76 28.61
CA GLY A 285 -7.17 35.68 30.03
C GLY A 285 -5.70 35.35 30.30
N ASN A 286 -4.78 35.71 29.41
CA ASN A 286 -3.34 35.43 29.57
C ASN A 286 -2.81 35.94 30.92
N GLY A 287 -2.29 35.03 31.75
CA GLY A 287 -1.81 35.33 33.10
C GLY A 287 -2.90 35.44 34.18
N GLN A 288 -4.17 35.20 33.87
CA GLN A 288 -5.29 35.15 34.81
C GLN A 288 -5.65 33.70 35.20
N GLN A 289 -6.68 33.51 36.04
CA GLN A 289 -7.20 32.17 36.35
C GLN A 289 -7.96 31.61 35.13
N ASN A 290 -7.65 30.38 34.74
CA ASN A 290 -8.24 29.64 33.60
C ASN A 290 -8.05 30.30 32.22
N PRO A 291 -6.81 30.57 31.77
CA PRO A 291 -6.55 31.07 30.43
C PRO A 291 -6.95 30.06 29.36
N GLN A 292 -7.45 30.54 28.22
CA GLN A 292 -7.68 29.73 27.03
C GLN A 292 -6.84 30.27 25.89
N ALA A 293 -6.04 29.41 25.24
CA ALA A 293 -5.21 29.80 24.12
C ALA A 293 -5.52 28.95 22.88
N ALA A 294 -5.24 29.50 21.71
CA ALA A 294 -5.40 28.84 20.43
C ALA A 294 -4.27 29.25 19.49
N TRP A 295 -3.93 28.36 18.56
CA TRP A 295 -2.89 28.56 17.56
C TRP A 295 -3.50 28.49 16.16
N ALA A 296 -2.90 29.20 15.21
CA ALA A 296 -3.30 29.17 13.81
C ALA A 296 -2.08 29.27 12.88
N ALA A 297 -2.14 28.59 11.75
CA ALA A 297 -1.16 28.73 10.68
C ALA A 297 -1.85 28.84 9.31
N VAL A 298 -1.34 29.74 8.49
CA VAL A 298 -1.79 29.96 7.11
C VAL A 298 -0.70 29.46 6.17
N LEU A 299 -0.96 28.36 5.48
CA LEU A 299 0.03 27.64 4.68
C LEU A 299 0.00 28.07 3.19
N ARG A 300 -1.13 28.61 2.72
CA ARG A 300 -1.35 28.98 1.31
C ARG A 300 -2.19 30.26 1.17
N PRO A 301 -1.99 31.06 0.11
CA PRO A 301 -2.72 32.29 -0.15
C PRO A 301 -4.20 32.06 -0.51
N PRO A 302 -5.09 33.01 -0.19
CA PRO A 302 -6.49 32.97 -0.60
C PRO A 302 -6.67 33.56 -2.03
N ILE A 303 -6.42 32.79 -3.11
CA ILE A 303 -6.57 33.27 -4.51
C ILE A 303 -7.47 32.40 -5.40
N GLY A 304 -8.31 33.06 -6.21
CA GLY A 304 -9.18 32.48 -7.24
C GLY A 304 -10.56 32.06 -6.72
N ASP A 305 -11.32 31.30 -7.51
CA ASP A 305 -12.60 30.65 -7.10
C ASP A 305 -12.43 29.63 -5.95
N ASN A 306 -11.20 29.49 -5.44
CA ASN A 306 -10.79 28.70 -4.30
C ASN A 306 -10.82 29.54 -3.01
N ILE A 307 -12.02 29.81 -2.51
CA ILE A 307 -12.25 30.63 -1.31
C ILE A 307 -11.99 29.83 0.00
N ARG A 308 -10.89 29.07 0.09
CA ARG A 308 -10.39 28.56 1.38
C ARG A 308 -8.87 28.66 1.43
N PRO A 309 -8.28 29.66 2.11
CA PRO A 309 -6.87 29.59 2.47
C PRO A 309 -6.60 28.26 3.20
N CYS A 310 -5.48 27.60 2.91
CA CYS A 310 -5.09 26.40 3.65
C CYS A 310 -4.66 26.84 5.06
N MET A 311 -5.65 26.93 5.94
CA MET A 311 -5.51 27.34 7.33
C MET A 311 -5.70 26.14 8.23
N VAL A 312 -4.85 26.04 9.23
CA VAL A 312 -4.97 25.04 10.30
C VAL A 312 -5.00 25.79 11.61
N SER A 313 -5.92 25.44 12.50
CA SER A 313 -6.03 26.06 13.82
C SER A 313 -6.54 25.05 14.84
N GLY A 314 -6.31 25.34 16.12
CA GLY A 314 -6.77 24.50 17.22
C GLY A 314 -6.62 25.20 18.56
N LEU A 315 -7.36 24.74 19.56
CA LEU A 315 -7.09 25.14 20.94
C LEU A 315 -5.74 24.56 21.38
N LEU A 316 -5.07 25.30 22.26
CA LEU A 316 -3.83 24.88 22.85
C LEU A 316 -4.10 23.75 23.85
N GLU A 317 -3.31 22.69 23.75
CA GLU A 317 -3.53 21.45 24.47
C GLU A 317 -3.18 21.61 25.96
N LEU A 318 -3.93 20.92 26.83
CA LEU A 318 -3.70 20.96 28.28
C LEU A 318 -2.39 20.25 28.66
N LYS A 319 -2.09 19.16 27.95
CA LYS A 319 -0.84 18.41 28.06
C LYS A 319 0.05 18.67 26.86
N GLY A 320 1.33 18.90 27.11
CA GLY A 320 2.34 19.07 26.08
C GLY A 320 2.61 17.79 25.27
N PRO A 321 3.40 17.88 24.19
CA PRO A 321 3.70 16.76 23.30
C PRO A 321 4.28 15.53 23.99
N PHE A 322 4.92 15.71 25.14
CA PHE A 322 5.55 14.63 25.90
C PHE A 322 4.82 14.29 27.21
N GLY A 323 3.57 14.72 27.35
CA GLY A 323 2.74 14.44 28.54
C GLY A 323 2.94 15.42 29.69
N ASP A 324 3.79 16.43 29.53
CA ASP A 324 4.04 17.47 30.53
C ASP A 324 2.81 18.38 30.71
N GLU A 325 2.35 18.59 31.95
CA GLU A 325 1.27 19.54 32.26
C GLU A 325 1.70 20.97 31.92
N SER A 326 0.82 21.72 31.27
CA SER A 326 1.18 23.06 30.80
C SER A 326 0.05 24.07 30.97
N VAL A 327 0.42 25.34 31.18
CA VAL A 327 -0.53 26.44 31.29
C VAL A 327 -0.69 27.11 29.92
N ALA A 328 -1.94 27.36 29.52
CA ALA A 328 -2.22 28.06 28.29
C ALA A 328 -1.69 29.51 28.34
N THR A 329 -0.82 29.87 27.41
CA THR A 329 -0.24 31.22 27.27
C THR A 329 -0.09 31.58 25.81
N SER A 330 -0.06 32.88 25.49
CA SER A 330 0.15 33.35 24.10
C SER A 330 1.44 32.76 23.53
N ASN A 331 2.56 32.87 24.26
CA ASN A 331 3.87 32.36 23.83
C ASN A 331 3.87 30.86 23.49
N ARG A 332 3.08 30.07 24.22
CA ARG A 332 2.97 28.63 23.99
C ARG A 332 2.16 28.35 22.71
N ALA A 333 1.08 29.11 22.47
CA ALA A 333 0.30 29.02 21.25
C ALA A 333 1.09 29.44 19.99
N GLU A 334 1.89 30.49 20.09
CA GLU A 334 2.78 30.96 19.01
C GLU A 334 3.76 29.88 18.57
N LEU A 335 4.40 29.21 19.53
CA LEU A 335 5.35 28.13 19.26
C LEU A 335 4.63 26.90 18.66
N ARG A 336 3.43 26.61 19.13
CA ARG A 336 2.59 25.53 18.60
C ARG A 336 2.15 25.79 17.15
N ALA A 337 1.87 27.04 16.78
CA ALA A 337 1.55 27.45 15.41
C ALA A 337 2.73 27.20 14.46
N ALA A 338 3.96 27.55 14.86
CA ALA A 338 5.16 27.29 14.06
C ALA A 338 5.40 25.78 13.86
N ILE A 339 5.18 24.96 14.88
CA ILE A 339 5.24 23.49 14.77
C ILE A 339 4.17 22.98 13.80
N ALA A 340 2.97 23.58 13.81
CA ALA A 340 1.93 23.22 12.86
C ALA A 340 2.33 23.52 11.41
N VAL A 341 3.04 24.63 11.14
CA VAL A 341 3.56 24.93 9.79
C VAL A 341 4.47 23.82 9.27
N LEU A 342 5.37 23.30 10.13
CA LEU A 342 6.32 22.26 9.73
C LEU A 342 5.66 20.89 9.58
N ARG A 343 4.69 20.56 10.44
CA ARG A 343 4.03 19.24 10.45
C ARG A 343 2.85 19.08 9.51
N ARG A 344 2.20 20.18 9.09
CA ARG A 344 0.93 20.12 8.33
C ARG A 344 1.10 20.16 6.82
N ASN A 345 2.29 20.45 6.31
CA ASN A 345 2.57 20.49 4.88
C ASN A 345 3.91 19.85 4.56
N ASP A 346 3.97 18.99 3.54
CA ASP A 346 5.24 18.51 3.00
C ASP A 346 5.78 19.51 1.98
N TRP A 347 6.50 20.52 2.49
CA TRP A 347 7.09 21.57 1.68
C TRP A 347 8.05 21.04 0.60
N ARG A 348 8.67 19.87 0.82
CA ARG A 348 9.59 19.27 -0.15
C ARG A 348 8.84 18.58 -1.28
N ALA A 349 7.74 17.89 -0.97
CA ALA A 349 6.84 17.35 -1.99
C ALA A 349 6.31 18.47 -2.91
N ASP A 350 6.08 19.67 -2.37
CA ASP A 350 5.68 20.85 -3.13
C ASP A 350 6.85 21.52 -3.91
N GLY A 351 8.06 20.96 -3.85
CA GLY A 351 9.24 21.41 -4.60
C GLY A 351 10.09 22.48 -3.91
N PHE A 352 9.81 22.81 -2.64
CA PHE A 352 10.56 23.81 -1.89
C PHE A 352 11.77 23.18 -1.18
N THR A 353 12.87 23.93 -1.16
CA THR A 353 14.07 23.61 -0.38
C THR A 353 14.23 24.54 0.82
N SER A 354 13.30 25.48 1.00
CA SER A 354 13.28 26.37 2.15
C SER A 354 11.87 26.92 2.41
N ILE A 355 11.51 27.02 3.69
CA ILE A 355 10.25 27.57 4.18
C ILE A 355 10.51 28.76 5.12
N ASN A 356 9.87 29.88 4.83
CA ASN A 356 9.83 31.06 5.68
C ASN A 356 8.56 31.05 6.53
N ILE A 357 8.72 31.10 7.86
CA ILE A 357 7.61 31.21 8.80
C ILE A 357 7.53 32.67 9.26
N ALA A 358 6.52 33.39 8.79
CA ALA A 358 6.23 34.76 9.21
C ALA A 358 5.33 34.76 10.45
N THR A 359 5.70 35.61 11.42
CA THR A 359 4.98 35.78 12.69
C THR A 359 5.28 37.16 13.27
N ASP A 360 4.36 37.71 14.03
CA ASP A 360 4.60 38.91 14.84
C ASP A 360 5.10 38.59 16.27
N SER A 361 5.42 37.33 16.57
CA SER A 361 6.00 36.94 17.86
C SER A 361 7.52 37.09 17.90
N SER A 362 8.01 38.10 18.62
CA SER A 362 9.45 38.19 18.95
C SER A 362 9.91 37.02 19.82
N TYR A 363 9.02 36.47 20.66
CA TYR A 363 9.32 35.29 21.47
C TYR A 363 9.69 34.09 20.59
N LEU A 364 8.93 33.85 19.51
CA LEU A 364 9.20 32.79 18.56
C LEU A 364 10.46 33.08 17.73
N VAL A 365 10.56 34.25 17.10
CA VAL A 365 11.67 34.56 16.18
C VAL A 365 13.01 34.64 16.91
N ASP A 366 13.10 35.43 17.98
CA ASP A 366 14.36 35.60 18.72
C ASP A 366 14.66 34.35 19.59
N GLY A 367 13.61 33.67 20.06
CA GLY A 367 13.72 32.37 20.72
C GLY A 367 14.38 31.32 19.82
N ALA A 368 13.82 31.13 18.62
CA ALA A 368 14.26 30.12 17.66
C ALA A 368 15.64 30.42 17.06
N THR A 369 15.96 31.69 16.81
CA THR A 369 17.18 32.08 16.08
C THR A 369 18.34 32.49 16.99
N ALA A 370 18.09 32.82 18.27
CA ALA A 370 19.12 33.25 19.21
C ALA A 370 19.09 32.52 20.56
N TRP A 371 17.95 32.54 21.28
CA TRP A 371 17.94 32.11 22.68
C TRP A 371 18.06 30.59 22.85
N VAL A 372 17.41 29.80 22.00
CA VAL A 372 17.38 28.34 22.10
C VAL A 372 18.78 27.73 22.01
N ARG A 373 19.70 28.34 21.25
CA ARG A 373 21.11 27.92 21.18
C ARG A 373 21.80 28.02 22.54
N SER A 374 21.51 29.09 23.28
CA SER A 374 22.03 29.28 24.64
C SER A 374 21.33 28.36 25.63
N TRP A 375 20.03 28.14 25.49
CA TRP A 375 19.28 27.23 26.35
C TRP A 375 19.75 25.78 26.21
N VAL A 376 19.88 25.26 24.99
CA VAL A 376 20.40 23.91 24.75
C VAL A 376 21.81 23.76 25.33
N ARG A 377 22.69 24.74 25.12
CA ARG A 377 24.06 24.73 25.66
C ARG A 377 24.08 24.74 27.20
N ASN A 378 23.14 25.44 27.82
CA ASN A 378 23.04 25.56 29.27
C ASN A 378 22.13 24.50 29.91
N GLY A 379 21.79 23.43 29.18
CA GLY A 379 20.95 22.34 29.68
C GLY A 379 19.53 22.78 30.02
N TRP A 380 18.92 23.59 29.16
CA TRP A 380 17.56 24.15 29.29
C TRP A 380 17.33 25.04 30.52
N LYS A 381 18.37 25.79 30.91
CA LYS A 381 18.31 26.79 31.98
C LYS A 381 18.45 28.22 31.44
N THR A 382 17.68 29.12 32.03
CA THR A 382 17.77 30.56 31.79
C THR A 382 19.03 31.14 32.46
N ARG A 383 19.34 32.41 32.18
CA ARG A 383 20.50 33.10 32.78
C ARG A 383 20.41 33.20 34.31
N THR A 384 19.20 33.18 34.88
CA THR A 384 18.96 33.18 36.33
C THR A 384 19.03 31.79 36.95
N GLY A 385 19.21 30.74 36.16
CA GLY A 385 19.29 29.34 36.60
C GLY A 385 17.95 28.61 36.59
N ASP A 386 16.84 29.30 36.36
CA ASP A 386 15.50 28.73 36.30
C ASP A 386 15.28 27.90 35.03
N PRO A 387 14.44 26.86 35.05
CA PRO A 387 14.04 26.11 33.86
C PRO A 387 13.43 27.02 32.77
N VAL A 388 13.76 26.73 31.52
CA VAL A 388 13.19 27.46 30.37
C VAL A 388 11.71 27.15 30.24
N LYS A 389 10.88 28.19 30.10
CA LYS A 389 9.44 28.05 29.88
C LYS A 389 9.16 27.46 28.49
N ASN A 390 8.14 26.60 28.40
CA ASN A 390 7.72 25.90 27.17
C ASN A 390 8.81 25.01 26.57
N GLN A 391 9.72 24.47 27.41
CA GLN A 391 10.82 23.62 26.97
C GLN A 391 10.34 22.44 26.10
N ASP A 392 9.24 21.80 26.49
CA ASP A 392 8.63 20.68 25.77
C ASP A 392 8.32 21.02 24.30
N LEU A 393 7.68 22.17 24.02
CA LEU A 393 7.41 22.59 22.66
C LEU A 393 8.67 23.07 21.93
N TRP A 394 9.64 23.64 22.64
CA TRP A 394 10.92 24.03 22.03
C TRP A 394 11.73 22.82 21.59
N GLU A 395 11.76 21.77 22.41
CA GLU A 395 12.38 20.50 22.07
C GLU A 395 11.67 19.88 20.87
N LEU A 396 10.34 19.86 20.85
CA LEU A 396 9.62 19.37 19.67
C LEU A 396 9.94 20.19 18.41
N PHE A 397 9.86 21.51 18.49
CA PHE A 397 10.16 22.41 17.37
C PHE A 397 11.58 22.21 16.83
N LEU A 398 12.57 22.04 17.70
CA LEU A 398 13.94 21.70 17.28
C LEU A 398 14.01 20.31 16.62
N GLY A 399 13.22 19.34 17.09
CA GLY A 399 13.12 18.03 16.46
C GLY A 399 12.65 18.14 15.01
N GLU A 400 11.60 18.93 14.77
CA GLU A 400 11.09 19.21 13.42
C GLU A 400 12.11 19.95 12.55
N VAL A 401 12.82 20.95 13.10
CA VAL A 401 13.86 21.67 12.35
C VAL A 401 15.04 20.77 11.99
N GLU A 402 15.43 19.86 12.90
CA GLU A 402 16.47 18.87 12.62
C GLU A 402 16.06 17.92 11.50
N GLU A 403 14.84 17.40 11.54
CA GLU A 403 14.29 16.55 10.49
C GLU A 403 14.18 17.30 9.14
N CYS A 404 13.69 18.54 9.15
CA CYS A 404 13.66 19.40 7.97
C CYS A 404 15.07 19.53 7.37
N LYS A 405 16.09 19.81 8.19
CA LYS A 405 17.46 19.95 7.72
C LYS A 405 18.06 18.63 7.22
N GLU A 406 17.84 17.53 7.94
CA GLU A 406 18.27 16.17 7.56
C GLU A 406 17.69 15.76 6.20
N THR A 407 16.49 16.27 5.89
CA THR A 407 15.78 16.01 4.64
C THR A 407 15.93 17.09 3.56
N GLY A 408 16.75 18.13 3.80
CA GLY A 408 17.10 19.15 2.81
C GLY A 408 16.15 20.36 2.70
N LEU A 409 15.34 20.61 3.73
CA LEU A 409 14.49 21.80 3.87
C LEU A 409 15.07 22.78 4.90
N GLU A 410 15.43 23.99 4.47
CA GLU A 410 15.90 25.05 5.36
C GLU A 410 14.74 25.84 5.97
N VAL A 411 14.71 25.97 7.30
CA VAL A 411 13.67 26.71 8.04
C VAL A 411 14.17 28.12 8.39
N GLU A 412 13.48 29.14 7.89
CA GLU A 412 13.77 30.55 8.11
C GLU A 412 12.59 31.21 8.88
N LEU A 413 12.88 32.09 9.83
CA LEU A 413 11.88 32.80 10.64
C LEU A 413 11.89 34.29 10.27
N TRP A 414 10.72 34.83 9.97
CA TRP A 414 10.55 36.24 9.61
C TRP A 414 9.67 36.97 10.62
N LYS A 415 10.27 37.92 11.36
CA LYS A 415 9.51 38.84 12.19
C LYS A 415 8.82 39.88 11.31
N ILE A 416 7.49 39.88 11.35
CA ILE A 416 6.66 40.88 10.66
C ILE A 416 5.89 41.76 11.66
N PRO A 417 5.43 42.96 11.25
CA PRO A 417 4.47 43.74 12.02
C PRO A 417 3.12 43.01 12.13
N ARG A 418 2.37 43.28 13.21
CA ARG A 418 1.11 42.57 13.51
C ARG A 418 0.04 42.81 12.45
N GLU A 419 -0.01 44.02 11.92
CA GLU A 419 -0.88 44.43 10.81
C GLU A 419 -0.64 43.62 9.52
N MET A 420 0.47 42.90 9.41
CA MET A 420 0.77 42.02 8.27
C MET A 420 0.51 40.54 8.58
N ASN A 421 0.01 40.22 9.79
CA ASN A 421 -0.33 38.87 10.26
C ASN A 421 -1.82 38.73 10.60
N GLU A 422 -2.67 39.67 10.16
CA GLU A 422 -4.09 39.79 10.56
C GLU A 422 -4.90 38.51 10.33
N LEU A 423 -4.58 37.79 9.27
CA LEU A 423 -5.30 36.59 8.87
C LEU A 423 -5.07 35.44 9.86
N ALA A 424 -3.83 35.21 10.30
CA ALA A 424 -3.52 34.19 11.30
C ALA A 424 -4.07 34.58 12.69
N ASP A 425 -3.96 35.87 13.06
CA ASP A 425 -4.49 36.42 14.31
C ASP A 425 -6.01 36.29 14.44
N THR A 426 -6.73 36.57 13.36
CA THR A 426 -8.19 36.43 13.33
C THR A 426 -8.59 34.96 13.56
N VAL A 427 -7.94 34.02 12.86
CA VAL A 427 -8.26 32.59 12.96
C VAL A 427 -7.97 32.06 14.37
N ALA A 428 -6.84 32.45 14.98
CA ALA A 428 -6.52 32.05 16.34
C ALA A 428 -7.57 32.55 17.34
N LYS A 429 -7.99 33.82 17.24
CA LYS A 429 -9.04 34.40 18.11
C LYS A 429 -10.40 33.73 17.93
N GLU A 430 -10.82 33.50 16.69
CA GLU A 430 -12.08 32.82 16.39
C GLU A 430 -12.13 31.41 16.97
N THR A 431 -11.00 30.71 16.96
CA THR A 431 -10.89 29.35 17.50
C THR A 431 -11.18 29.30 19.00
N ILE A 432 -10.75 30.32 19.76
CA ILE A 432 -11.10 30.47 21.19
C ILE A 432 -12.61 30.64 21.35
N HIS A 433 -13.24 31.47 20.51
CA HIS A 433 -14.67 31.75 20.59
C HIS A 433 -15.57 30.55 20.22
N LYS A 434 -15.10 29.65 19.37
CA LYS A 434 -15.86 28.45 18.92
C LYS A 434 -16.00 27.36 20.00
N GLY A 435 -15.25 27.43 21.10
CA GLY A 435 -15.54 26.68 22.33
C GLY A 435 -15.46 25.15 22.25
N ALA A 436 -14.69 24.58 21.32
CA ALA A 436 -14.41 23.14 21.30
C ALA A 436 -13.64 22.71 22.57
N ALA A 437 -13.72 21.44 22.98
CA ALA A 437 -12.90 20.96 24.10
C ALA A 437 -11.41 20.94 23.70
N PRO A 438 -10.45 21.25 24.61
CA PRO A 438 -9.04 21.01 24.34
C PRO A 438 -8.82 19.53 24.05
N THR A 439 -8.36 19.21 22.85
CA THR A 439 -7.97 17.84 22.48
C THR A 439 -6.61 17.51 23.08
N ASP A 440 -6.27 16.22 23.19
CA ASP A 440 -4.89 15.81 23.48
C ASP A 440 -3.93 16.40 22.44
N PHE A 441 -2.61 16.45 22.73
CA PHE A 441 -1.61 16.85 21.73
C PHE A 441 -1.72 15.92 20.52
N GLU A 442 -2.48 16.33 19.52
CA GLU A 442 -2.72 15.54 18.32
C GLU A 442 -1.67 15.92 17.28
N ASN A 443 -1.05 14.89 16.69
CA ASN A 443 -0.39 15.02 15.39
C ASN A 443 -1.51 15.30 14.40
N GLY A 444 -1.96 16.56 14.34
CA GLY A 444 -3.17 16.91 13.63
C GLY A 444 -3.08 16.44 12.18
N GLN A 445 -3.79 15.36 11.86
CA GLN A 445 -4.17 15.07 10.50
C GLN A 445 -5.13 16.17 10.06
N LEU A 446 -5.09 16.52 8.78
CA LEU A 446 -6.10 17.37 8.16
C LEU A 446 -7.48 16.91 8.62
N ASP A 447 -8.23 17.86 9.17
CA ASP A 447 -9.57 17.62 9.65
C ASP A 447 -10.40 17.04 8.50
N SER A 448 -11.06 15.92 8.75
CA SER A 448 -11.77 15.10 7.77
C SER A 448 -13.08 15.72 7.28
N SER A 449 -13.31 17.01 7.56
CA SER A 449 -14.45 17.79 7.07
C SER A 449 -14.13 18.68 5.85
N ALA A 450 -12.89 18.64 5.34
CA ALA A 450 -12.48 19.40 4.15
C ALA A 450 -12.45 18.58 2.84
N ALA A 451 -12.94 17.33 2.84
CA ALA A 451 -13.03 16.47 1.65
C ALA A 451 -14.14 16.90 0.64
N SER A 452 -14.64 18.13 0.74
CA SER A 452 -15.64 18.68 -0.19
C SER A 452 -15.29 20.12 -0.58
N ALA A 453 -14.21 20.30 -1.34
CA ALA A 453 -14.04 21.45 -2.22
C ALA A 453 -13.11 21.06 -3.38
N ARG A 454 -13.71 20.76 -4.53
CA ARG A 454 -13.03 20.46 -5.80
C ARG A 454 -12.54 21.76 -6.44
N PHE A 455 -11.31 21.74 -6.95
CA PHE A 455 -10.69 22.86 -7.66
C PHE A 455 -10.85 22.69 -9.19
N PRO A 456 -10.89 23.78 -9.97
CA PRO A 456 -11.31 23.81 -11.36
C PRO A 456 -10.20 23.37 -12.33
N GLY A 457 -9.88 22.08 -12.29
CA GLY A 457 -9.56 21.30 -13.48
C GLY A 457 -10.69 20.29 -13.68
N GLU A 458 -10.87 19.76 -14.89
CA GLU A 458 -11.85 18.68 -15.08
C GLU A 458 -11.51 17.53 -14.11
N PRO A 459 -12.41 17.14 -13.16
CA PRO A 459 -12.09 16.14 -12.15
C PRO A 459 -11.63 14.85 -12.85
N ARG A 460 -10.58 14.18 -12.36
CA ARG A 460 -10.06 12.95 -13.01
C ARG A 460 -10.31 11.73 -12.14
N VAL A 461 -10.76 10.64 -12.76
CA VAL A 461 -10.91 9.32 -12.13
C VAL A 461 -10.08 8.32 -12.93
N LEU A 462 -9.13 7.67 -12.28
CA LEU A 462 -8.43 6.51 -12.86
C LEU A 462 -9.28 5.26 -12.65
N CYS A 463 -9.82 4.70 -13.72
CA CYS A 463 -10.58 3.46 -13.71
C CYS A 463 -9.66 2.27 -14.00
N LEU A 464 -9.52 1.36 -13.03
CA LEU A 464 -8.82 0.08 -13.20
C LEU A 464 -9.84 -1.00 -13.59
N CYS A 465 -9.79 -1.41 -14.85
CA CYS A 465 -10.70 -2.42 -15.42
C CYS A 465 -9.88 -3.46 -16.19
N LEU A 466 -9.32 -4.43 -15.47
CA LEU A 466 -8.22 -5.26 -15.96
C LEU A 466 -8.68 -6.61 -16.53
N GLU A 467 -9.95 -7.01 -16.34
CA GLU A 467 -10.48 -8.29 -16.81
C GLU A 467 -11.78 -8.15 -17.63
N TYR A 468 -12.76 -7.42 -17.11
CA TYR A 468 -14.15 -7.50 -17.61
C TYR A 468 -14.66 -6.20 -18.24
N GLU A 469 -13.82 -5.55 -19.05
CA GLU A 469 -14.14 -4.22 -19.60
C GLU A 469 -15.45 -4.17 -20.40
N SER A 470 -15.71 -5.16 -21.25
CA SER A 470 -16.95 -5.21 -22.05
C SER A 470 -18.20 -5.24 -21.15
N MET A 471 -18.18 -6.10 -20.13
CA MET A 471 -19.27 -6.22 -19.17
C MET A 471 -19.42 -4.95 -18.32
N PHE A 472 -18.31 -4.32 -17.95
CA PHE A 472 -18.35 -3.04 -17.24
C PHE A 472 -19.07 -1.97 -18.08
N ASN A 473 -18.76 -1.87 -19.38
CA ASN A 473 -19.41 -0.92 -20.28
C ASN A 473 -20.90 -1.18 -20.46
N ASP A 474 -21.30 -2.44 -20.59
CA ASP A 474 -22.70 -2.80 -20.86
C ASP A 474 -23.58 -2.67 -19.61
N ILE A 475 -23.12 -3.18 -18.46
CA ILE A 475 -23.92 -3.20 -17.22
C ILE A 475 -23.93 -1.82 -16.56
N TYR A 476 -22.79 -1.13 -16.54
CA TYR A 476 -22.62 0.12 -15.80
C TYR A 476 -22.61 1.35 -16.71
N ALA A 477 -23.24 1.27 -17.88
CA ALA A 477 -23.36 2.37 -18.83
C ALA A 477 -23.92 3.66 -18.18
N SER A 478 -24.93 3.52 -17.31
CA SER A 478 -25.52 4.62 -16.55
C SER A 478 -24.49 5.27 -15.62
N LEU A 479 -23.86 4.50 -14.73
CA LEU A 479 -22.79 4.96 -13.85
C LEU A 479 -21.64 5.63 -14.62
N ILE A 480 -21.16 5.02 -15.70
CA ILE A 480 -20.09 5.58 -16.57
C ILE A 480 -20.52 6.94 -17.12
N SER A 481 -21.74 7.06 -17.62
CA SER A 481 -22.29 8.33 -18.12
C SER A 481 -22.34 9.39 -17.01
N LYS A 482 -22.81 9.03 -15.82
CA LYS A 482 -22.87 9.94 -14.67
C LYS A 482 -21.48 10.39 -14.21
N ILE A 483 -20.48 9.51 -14.23
CA ILE A 483 -19.07 9.85 -13.91
C ILE A 483 -18.51 10.79 -14.99
N THR A 484 -18.60 10.40 -16.26
CA THR A 484 -18.03 11.16 -17.38
C THR A 484 -18.66 12.52 -17.62
N ALA A 485 -19.92 12.71 -17.18
CA ALA A 485 -20.56 14.02 -17.16
C ALA A 485 -19.95 15.00 -16.13
N LYS A 486 -19.17 14.49 -15.17
CA LYS A 486 -18.64 15.25 -14.02
C LYS A 486 -17.12 15.18 -13.89
N ALA A 487 -16.49 14.26 -14.60
CA ALA A 487 -15.06 13.96 -14.50
C ALA A 487 -14.54 13.34 -15.79
N LYS A 488 -13.32 13.66 -16.17
CA LYS A 488 -12.56 12.84 -17.12
C LYS A 488 -12.26 11.49 -16.49
N MET A 489 -12.54 10.42 -17.21
CA MET A 489 -12.25 9.05 -16.76
C MET A 489 -11.15 8.44 -17.63
N ASP A 490 -9.96 8.26 -17.05
CA ASP A 490 -8.86 7.56 -17.70
C ASP A 490 -8.96 6.06 -17.35
N ARG A 491 -8.68 5.17 -18.30
CA ARG A 491 -8.84 3.72 -18.11
C ARG A 491 -7.53 2.97 -18.24
N ALA A 492 -7.25 2.09 -17.29
CA ALA A 492 -6.21 1.08 -17.40
C ALA A 492 -6.86 -0.30 -17.61
N THR A 493 -6.61 -0.88 -18.79
CA THR A 493 -7.15 -2.19 -19.20
C THR A 493 -6.12 -3.30 -19.27
N THR A 494 -4.87 -2.98 -18.94
CA THR A 494 -3.76 -3.92 -18.89
C THR A 494 -2.95 -3.70 -17.63
N GLN A 495 -2.25 -4.74 -17.16
CA GLN A 495 -1.38 -4.65 -16.00
C GLN A 495 -0.32 -3.55 -16.14
N GLN A 496 0.32 -3.44 -17.31
CA GLN A 496 1.36 -2.43 -17.54
C GLN A 496 0.78 -1.00 -17.52
N ALA A 497 -0.35 -0.77 -18.20
CA ALA A 497 -0.99 0.55 -18.19
C ALA A 497 -1.42 0.96 -16.78
N ALA A 498 -1.90 0.01 -15.96
CA ALA A 498 -2.24 0.27 -14.56
C ALA A 498 -1.00 0.68 -13.76
N LEU A 499 0.12 -0.05 -13.90
CA LEU A 499 1.37 0.29 -13.22
C LEU A 499 1.89 1.67 -13.65
N ASP A 500 1.87 1.97 -14.95
CA ASP A 500 2.33 3.25 -15.48
C ASP A 500 1.48 4.43 -14.99
N MET A 501 0.17 4.24 -14.84
CA MET A 501 -0.74 5.29 -14.35
C MET A 501 -0.68 5.46 -12.83
N LEU A 502 -0.55 4.37 -12.07
CA LEU A 502 -0.45 4.39 -10.61
C LEU A 502 0.91 4.91 -10.11
N THR A 503 1.96 4.86 -10.93
CA THR A 503 3.30 5.34 -10.58
C THR A 503 3.58 6.77 -11.05
N GLN A 504 2.58 7.45 -11.61
CA GLN A 504 2.69 8.88 -11.95
C GLN A 504 2.95 9.72 -10.70
N ASP A 505 3.67 10.82 -10.89
CA ASP A 505 3.89 11.82 -9.86
C ASP A 505 3.36 13.16 -10.37
N PRO A 506 2.26 13.70 -9.80
CA PRO A 506 1.55 13.18 -8.62
C PRO A 506 0.71 11.91 -8.92
N PRO A 507 0.46 11.05 -7.91
CA PRO A 507 -0.35 9.85 -8.08
C PRO A 507 -1.83 10.21 -8.30
N PRO A 508 -2.62 9.31 -8.91
CA PRO A 508 -4.05 9.55 -9.15
C PRO A 508 -4.80 9.83 -7.85
N SER A 509 -5.52 10.95 -7.76
CA SER A 509 -6.26 11.35 -6.56
C SER A 509 -7.51 10.50 -6.32
N VAL A 510 -8.13 9.97 -7.37
CA VAL A 510 -9.28 9.08 -7.32
C VAL A 510 -9.04 7.86 -8.21
N ILE A 511 -9.14 6.67 -7.63
CA ILE A 511 -8.98 5.38 -8.30
C ILE A 511 -10.28 4.61 -8.15
N PHE A 512 -10.87 4.20 -9.27
CA PHE A 512 -12.06 3.39 -9.33
C PHE A 512 -11.70 1.97 -9.78
N VAL A 513 -11.78 1.00 -8.88
CA VAL A 513 -11.52 -0.41 -9.15
C VAL A 513 -12.84 -1.09 -9.50
N THR A 514 -12.96 -1.56 -10.74
CA THR A 514 -14.25 -2.02 -11.28
C THR A 514 -14.36 -3.54 -11.36
N ASP A 515 -13.26 -4.27 -11.29
CA ASP A 515 -13.25 -5.73 -11.42
C ASP A 515 -12.21 -6.41 -10.51
N ALA A 516 -12.36 -7.73 -10.38
CA ALA A 516 -11.46 -8.60 -9.60
C ALA A 516 -10.02 -8.62 -10.14
N GLY A 517 -9.79 -7.96 -11.29
CA GLY A 517 -8.51 -7.63 -11.86
C GLY A 517 -7.47 -7.14 -10.86
N ALA A 518 -7.88 -6.18 -10.03
CA ALA A 518 -6.99 -5.62 -9.01
C ALA A 518 -6.67 -6.61 -7.88
N ALA A 519 -7.54 -7.57 -7.60
CA ALA A 519 -7.36 -8.56 -6.53
C ALA A 519 -6.55 -9.80 -6.94
N HIS A 520 -6.23 -9.98 -8.23
CA HIS A 520 -5.33 -11.05 -8.68
C HIS A 520 -3.94 -10.52 -9.09
N LEU A 521 -3.84 -9.26 -9.54
CA LEU A 521 -2.56 -8.63 -9.89
C LEU A 521 -1.94 -7.93 -8.68
N MET A 522 -1.30 -8.68 -7.78
CA MET A 522 -0.78 -8.12 -6.52
C MET A 522 0.20 -6.97 -6.70
N LYS A 523 1.03 -6.96 -7.74
CA LYS A 523 1.90 -5.81 -8.02
C LYS A 523 1.11 -4.53 -8.33
N VAL A 524 -0.03 -4.65 -9.00
CA VAL A 524 -0.92 -3.50 -9.24
C VAL A 524 -1.59 -3.11 -7.93
N TRP A 525 -2.06 -4.10 -7.16
CA TRP A 525 -2.69 -3.86 -5.86
C TRP A 525 -1.77 -3.14 -4.87
N GLU A 526 -0.51 -3.55 -4.77
CA GLU A 526 0.52 -2.89 -3.97
C GLU A 526 0.68 -1.41 -4.34
N ARG A 527 0.64 -1.08 -5.64
CA ARG A 527 0.68 0.32 -6.11
C ARG A 527 -0.61 1.08 -5.81
N VAL A 528 -1.76 0.41 -5.82
CA VAL A 528 -3.02 0.98 -5.32
C VAL A 528 -2.92 1.27 -3.82
N ILE A 529 -2.33 0.37 -3.03
CA ILE A 529 -2.09 0.58 -1.58
C ILE A 529 -1.16 1.77 -1.36
N ASP A 530 -0.09 1.92 -2.14
CA ASP A 530 0.80 3.08 -2.06
C ASP A 530 0.04 4.38 -2.33
N CYS A 531 -0.76 4.44 -3.40
CA CYS A 531 -1.58 5.61 -3.73
C CYS A 531 -2.57 5.94 -2.60
N LEU A 532 -3.27 4.91 -2.10
CA LEU A 532 -4.22 5.02 -0.99
C LEU A 532 -3.53 5.60 0.26
N ARG A 533 -2.37 5.07 0.65
CA ARG A 533 -1.61 5.58 1.80
C ARG A 533 -1.09 7.00 1.60
N ARG A 534 -0.79 7.40 0.35
CA ARG A 534 -0.38 8.77 -0.04
C ARG A 534 -1.54 9.76 -0.11
N GLY A 535 -2.80 9.34 0.03
CA GLY A 535 -3.95 10.24 0.07
C GLY A 535 -5.01 10.03 -1.02
N SER A 536 -4.82 9.07 -1.92
CA SER A 536 -5.82 8.77 -2.95
C SER A 536 -7.10 8.19 -2.35
N THR A 537 -8.24 8.47 -2.98
CA THR A 537 -9.50 7.76 -2.71
C THR A 537 -9.61 6.57 -3.65
N VAL A 538 -9.74 5.37 -3.11
CA VAL A 538 -9.90 4.12 -3.86
C VAL A 538 -11.30 3.58 -3.60
N VAL A 539 -12.08 3.36 -4.66
CA VAL A 539 -13.43 2.78 -4.55
C VAL A 539 -13.48 1.46 -5.30
N LEU A 540 -13.83 0.37 -4.62
CA LEU A 540 -14.06 -0.95 -5.19
C LEU A 540 -15.57 -1.15 -5.35
N ALA A 541 -16.04 -1.29 -6.58
CA ALA A 541 -17.45 -1.54 -6.88
C ALA A 541 -17.61 -2.27 -8.22
N ALA A 542 -18.83 -2.28 -8.74
CA ALA A 542 -19.18 -2.85 -10.03
C ALA A 542 -18.84 -4.35 -10.11
N SER A 543 -18.20 -4.82 -11.17
CA SER A 543 -17.86 -6.22 -11.37
C SER A 543 -16.88 -6.80 -10.33
N PHE A 544 -16.25 -5.98 -9.49
CA PHE A 544 -15.37 -6.44 -8.42
C PHE A 544 -16.11 -7.38 -7.45
N SER A 545 -17.27 -6.95 -6.95
CA SER A 545 -18.11 -7.72 -6.02
C SER A 545 -18.73 -8.97 -6.67
N SER A 546 -18.85 -8.97 -8.00
CA SER A 546 -19.44 -10.08 -8.77
C SER A 546 -18.49 -11.26 -8.97
N PHE A 547 -17.21 -11.00 -9.26
CA PHE A 547 -16.29 -12.02 -9.80
C PHE A 547 -15.05 -12.27 -8.94
N VAL A 548 -14.85 -11.55 -7.85
CA VAL A 548 -13.81 -11.90 -6.87
C VAL A 548 -14.24 -13.17 -6.12
N ASN A 549 -13.32 -14.08 -5.81
CA ASN A 549 -13.58 -15.23 -4.93
C ASN A 549 -13.21 -14.92 -3.47
N GLU A 550 -13.47 -15.83 -2.54
CA GLU A 550 -13.20 -15.61 -1.11
C GLU A 550 -11.71 -15.41 -0.79
N GLY A 551 -10.83 -16.27 -1.30
CA GLY A 551 -9.40 -16.18 -1.05
C GLY A 551 -8.81 -14.86 -1.53
N ARG A 552 -9.11 -14.48 -2.79
CA ARG A 552 -8.68 -13.20 -3.38
C ARG A 552 -9.25 -11.99 -2.65
N PHE A 553 -10.53 -12.03 -2.28
CA PHE A 553 -11.16 -10.94 -1.52
C PHE A 553 -10.44 -10.74 -0.18
N ASN A 554 -10.32 -11.80 0.60
CA ASN A 554 -9.74 -11.75 1.94
C ASN A 554 -8.26 -11.34 1.87
N ARG A 555 -7.50 -11.89 0.90
CA ARG A 555 -6.08 -11.55 0.69
C ARG A 555 -5.90 -10.09 0.28
N CYS A 556 -6.76 -9.58 -0.62
CA CYS A 556 -6.75 -8.20 -1.08
C CYS A 556 -6.83 -7.21 0.10
N PHE A 557 -7.81 -7.38 1.00
CA PHE A 557 -7.92 -6.52 2.19
C PHE A 557 -6.89 -6.83 3.27
N GLY A 558 -6.50 -8.11 3.43
CA GLY A 558 -5.45 -8.53 4.35
C GLY A 558 -4.09 -7.88 4.04
N LYS A 559 -3.73 -7.74 2.76
CA LYS A 559 -2.52 -7.01 2.33
C LYS A 559 -2.52 -5.54 2.73
N ILE A 560 -3.69 -4.91 2.89
CA ILE A 560 -3.82 -3.53 3.40
C ILE A 560 -3.63 -3.48 4.92
N GLY A 561 -3.91 -4.59 5.62
CA GLY A 561 -4.01 -4.66 7.08
C GLY A 561 -5.44 -4.57 7.61
N LEU A 562 -6.45 -4.72 6.75
CA LEU A 562 -7.86 -4.70 7.15
C LEU A 562 -8.37 -6.11 7.45
N PRO A 563 -9.14 -6.32 8.52
CA PRO A 563 -9.70 -7.63 8.88
C PRO A 563 -10.92 -8.01 8.04
N TRP A 564 -11.10 -7.37 6.88
CA TRP A 564 -12.29 -7.51 6.06
C TRP A 564 -12.33 -8.86 5.39
N LYS A 565 -13.46 -9.55 5.53
CA LYS A 565 -13.68 -10.86 4.93
C LYS A 565 -14.91 -10.85 4.04
N ARG A 566 -14.91 -11.69 3.01
CA ARG A 566 -16.05 -11.93 2.15
C ARG A 566 -17.22 -12.42 3.02
N GLY A 567 -18.37 -11.78 2.88
CA GLY A 567 -19.61 -12.17 3.53
C GLY A 567 -20.54 -12.92 2.59
N ASP A 568 -21.80 -13.01 3.02
CA ASP A 568 -22.85 -13.67 2.23
C ASP A 568 -23.12 -12.92 0.92
N TYR A 569 -23.74 -13.60 -0.03
CA TYR A 569 -24.13 -13.04 -1.32
C TYR A 569 -25.62 -13.26 -1.56
N TYR A 570 -26.42 -12.21 -1.45
CA TYR A 570 -27.86 -12.28 -1.67
C TYR A 570 -28.50 -10.89 -1.78
N ARG A 571 -29.78 -10.83 -2.18
CA ARG A 571 -30.55 -9.59 -2.27
C ARG A 571 -31.24 -9.27 -0.95
N THR A 572 -31.10 -8.03 -0.49
CA THR A 572 -31.87 -7.51 0.64
C THR A 572 -32.12 -6.02 0.50
N THR A 573 -32.88 -5.47 1.44
CA THR A 573 -33.04 -4.03 1.61
C THR A 573 -31.94 -3.51 2.53
N VAL A 574 -31.17 -2.53 2.06
CA VAL A 574 -30.09 -1.90 2.82
C VAL A 574 -30.49 -0.49 3.21
N SER A 575 -30.05 -0.04 4.40
CA SER A 575 -30.36 1.28 4.92
C SER A 575 -29.11 2.06 5.29
N LEU A 576 -29.12 3.35 5.02
CA LEU A 576 -28.07 4.30 5.39
C LEU A 576 -27.98 4.40 6.92
N ARG A 577 -26.80 4.18 7.46
CA ARG A 577 -26.54 4.29 8.89
C ARG A 577 -26.63 5.76 9.34
N PRO A 578 -27.34 6.06 10.45
CA PRO A 578 -27.35 7.40 11.01
C PRO A 578 -25.94 7.89 11.36
N GLY A 579 -25.58 9.09 10.91
CA GLY A 579 -24.28 9.69 11.18
C GLY A 579 -23.11 9.11 10.37
N ALA A 580 -23.35 8.18 9.44
CA ALA A 580 -22.30 7.63 8.59
C ALA A 580 -21.79 8.59 7.51
N VAL A 581 -22.63 9.57 7.14
CA VAL A 581 -22.32 10.62 6.16
C VAL A 581 -22.75 11.97 6.72
N ASP A 582 -22.10 13.04 6.24
CA ASP A 582 -22.47 14.41 6.57
C ASP A 582 -23.88 14.78 6.04
N ASP A 583 -24.44 15.88 6.55
CA ASP A 583 -25.78 16.32 6.17
C ASP A 583 -25.91 16.67 4.68
N ARG A 584 -24.81 17.09 4.02
CA ARG A 584 -24.83 17.41 2.58
C ARG A 584 -25.04 16.14 1.75
N LEU A 585 -24.26 15.09 2.02
CA LEU A 585 -24.40 13.79 1.34
C LEU A 585 -25.69 13.08 1.72
N LYS A 586 -26.13 13.21 2.98
CA LYS A 586 -27.38 12.60 3.47
C LYS A 586 -28.62 13.02 2.67
N THR A 587 -28.65 14.25 2.14
CA THR A 587 -29.76 14.73 1.30
C THR A 587 -29.75 14.19 -0.13
N GLN A 588 -28.59 13.72 -0.60
CA GLN A 588 -28.40 13.21 -1.97
C GLN A 588 -28.44 11.69 -2.06
N LEU A 589 -28.21 11.01 -0.93
CA LEU A 589 -28.24 9.56 -0.83
C LEU A 589 -29.63 9.05 -0.42
N VAL A 590 -30.02 7.91 -0.99
CA VAL A 590 -31.34 7.31 -0.70
C VAL A 590 -31.30 6.63 0.68
N PRO A 591 -32.20 6.95 1.63
CA PRO A 591 -32.15 6.39 2.97
C PRO A 591 -32.19 4.85 3.02
N THR A 592 -32.93 4.24 2.10
CA THR A 592 -33.12 2.79 2.02
C THR A 592 -33.38 2.39 0.57
N TYR A 593 -32.74 1.33 0.09
CA TYR A 593 -33.00 0.76 -1.23
C TYR A 593 -32.71 -0.76 -1.24
N SER A 594 -33.24 -1.48 -2.23
CA SER A 594 -32.94 -2.90 -2.41
C SER A 594 -31.75 -3.08 -3.34
N GLN A 595 -30.82 -3.96 -2.99
CA GLN A 595 -29.73 -4.35 -3.87
C GLN A 595 -29.39 -5.83 -3.72
N LYS A 596 -28.88 -6.42 -4.80
CA LYS A 596 -28.19 -7.71 -4.73
C LYS A 596 -26.73 -7.41 -4.45
N ALA A 597 -26.23 -7.83 -3.30
CA ALA A 597 -24.88 -7.47 -2.89
C ALA A 597 -24.06 -8.67 -2.42
N LEU A 598 -22.76 -8.58 -2.63
CA LEU A 598 -21.78 -9.27 -1.83
C LEU A 598 -21.53 -8.44 -0.56
N TYR A 599 -21.81 -9.00 0.61
CA TYR A 599 -21.58 -8.31 1.87
C TYR A 599 -20.13 -8.49 2.33
N VAL A 600 -19.68 -7.62 3.23
CA VAL A 600 -18.36 -7.68 3.85
C VAL A 600 -18.49 -7.81 5.37
N GLN A 601 -17.62 -8.61 5.96
CA GLN A 601 -17.51 -8.83 7.40
C GLN A 601 -16.27 -8.11 7.95
N GLY A 602 -16.23 -7.86 9.27
CA GLY A 602 -15.06 -7.26 9.92
C GLY A 602 -14.92 -5.74 9.76
N VAL A 603 -15.95 -5.06 9.23
CA VAL A 603 -15.95 -3.59 9.09
C VAL A 603 -16.26 -2.93 10.44
N ALA A 604 -15.48 -1.92 10.82
CA ALA A 604 -15.73 -1.14 12.01
C ALA A 604 -17.06 -0.37 11.89
N ARG A 605 -17.82 -0.25 12.98
CA ARG A 605 -19.16 0.37 12.95
C ARG A 605 -19.15 1.81 12.43
N SER A 606 -18.08 2.57 12.69
CA SER A 606 -17.89 3.94 12.21
C SER A 606 -17.79 4.04 10.69
N ASP A 607 -17.38 2.95 10.04
CA ASP A 607 -17.01 2.94 8.62
C ASP A 607 -18.14 2.37 7.75
N VAL A 608 -19.27 1.99 8.36
CA VAL A 608 -20.42 1.39 7.67
C VAL A 608 -21.35 2.49 7.17
N TRP A 609 -21.51 2.60 5.85
CA TRP A 609 -22.51 3.49 5.25
C TRP A 609 -23.86 2.80 5.11
N TYR A 610 -23.92 1.62 4.50
CA TYR A 610 -25.17 0.87 4.32
C TYR A 610 -25.04 -0.54 4.88
N ALA A 611 -26.08 -0.95 5.60
CA ALA A 611 -26.21 -2.30 6.12
C ALA A 611 -27.61 -2.87 5.86
N GLY A 612 -27.69 -4.19 5.71
CA GLY A 612 -28.94 -4.95 5.69
C GLY A 612 -29.59 -5.03 7.08
N GLU A 613 -30.81 -5.56 7.13
CA GLU A 613 -31.58 -5.71 8.38
C GLU A 613 -30.86 -6.53 9.46
N ARG A 614 -30.08 -7.53 9.04
CA ARG A 614 -29.28 -8.37 9.95
C ARG A 614 -27.93 -7.75 10.32
N GLY A 615 -27.67 -6.53 9.85
CA GLY A 615 -26.44 -5.79 10.08
C GLY A 615 -25.31 -6.13 9.12
N GLU A 616 -25.54 -6.92 8.07
CA GLU A 616 -24.50 -7.21 7.07
C GLU A 616 -24.13 -5.95 6.30
N VAL A 617 -22.82 -5.70 6.16
CA VAL A 617 -22.32 -4.46 5.61
C VAL A 617 -22.27 -4.58 4.10
N ALA A 618 -23.03 -3.72 3.44
CA ALA A 618 -23.14 -3.71 1.98
C ALA A 618 -22.32 -2.57 1.36
N VAL A 619 -22.10 -1.50 2.14
CA VAL A 619 -21.28 -0.36 1.76
C VAL A 619 -20.42 0.05 2.95
N ALA A 620 -19.12 0.14 2.73
CA ALA A 620 -18.13 0.57 3.72
C ALA A 620 -17.24 1.68 3.16
N PHE A 621 -16.84 2.62 4.00
CA PHE A 621 -15.90 3.68 3.68
C PHE A 621 -14.98 3.92 4.87
N THR A 622 -13.72 3.53 4.75
CA THR A 622 -12.76 3.54 5.85
C THR A 622 -11.50 4.31 5.47
N LYS A 623 -10.81 4.83 6.48
CA LYS A 623 -9.54 5.55 6.30
C LYS A 623 -8.39 4.55 6.27
N VAL A 624 -7.50 4.68 5.29
CA VAL A 624 -6.27 3.88 5.19
C VAL A 624 -5.11 4.81 4.90
N GLY A 625 -4.17 4.94 5.84
CA GLY A 625 -3.12 5.95 5.77
C GLY A 625 -3.71 7.35 5.68
N ASN A 626 -3.36 8.10 4.64
CA ASN A 626 -3.93 9.43 4.37
C ASN A 626 -5.13 9.42 3.42
N GLY A 627 -5.46 8.28 2.80
CA GLY A 627 -6.54 8.16 1.82
C GLY A 627 -7.79 7.48 2.37
N MET A 628 -8.75 7.26 1.47
CA MET A 628 -10.05 6.66 1.77
C MET A 628 -10.30 5.43 0.90
N LEU A 629 -10.70 4.33 1.52
CA LEU A 629 -11.06 3.08 0.86
C LEU A 629 -12.56 2.85 0.94
N GLY A 630 -13.22 2.83 -0.22
CA GLY A 630 -14.63 2.50 -0.37
C GLY A 630 -14.85 1.12 -0.93
N TYR A 631 -15.85 0.43 -0.40
CA TYR A 631 -16.37 -0.81 -0.93
C TYR A 631 -17.88 -0.71 -1.12
N VAL A 632 -18.36 -1.03 -2.31
CA VAL A 632 -19.78 -1.13 -2.65
C VAL A 632 -20.04 -2.53 -3.17
N GLY A 633 -20.80 -3.31 -2.40
CA GLY A 633 -21.03 -4.72 -2.66
C GLY A 633 -22.04 -5.03 -3.76
N ASP A 634 -22.73 -4.03 -4.30
CA ASP A 634 -23.74 -4.22 -5.35
C ASP A 634 -23.14 -4.86 -6.59
N VAL A 635 -23.89 -5.79 -7.20
CA VAL A 635 -23.48 -6.53 -8.40
C VAL A 635 -24.31 -6.19 -9.64
N ASN A 636 -25.39 -5.41 -9.49
CA ASN A 636 -26.33 -5.12 -10.58
C ASN A 636 -26.32 -3.66 -11.05
N GLY A 637 -25.71 -2.73 -10.32
CA GLY A 637 -25.75 -1.31 -10.66
C GLY A 637 -27.10 -0.66 -10.35
N GLU A 638 -27.65 -0.93 -9.17
CA GLU A 638 -28.90 -0.33 -8.70
C GLU A 638 -28.76 1.20 -8.55
N ASP A 639 -29.79 1.98 -8.87
CA ASP A 639 -29.72 3.46 -8.82
C ASP A 639 -29.22 4.01 -7.47
N GLY A 640 -29.61 3.36 -6.37
CA GLY A 640 -29.16 3.71 -5.02
C GLY A 640 -27.66 3.49 -4.81
N SER A 641 -27.11 2.40 -5.35
CA SER A 641 -25.67 2.10 -5.24
C SER A 641 -24.85 2.99 -6.19
N GLU A 642 -25.38 3.36 -7.36
CA GLU A 642 -24.72 4.29 -8.27
C GLU A 642 -24.53 5.66 -7.61
N ALA A 643 -25.55 6.19 -6.93
CA ALA A 643 -25.43 7.43 -6.17
C ALA A 643 -24.34 7.34 -5.08
N VAL A 644 -24.23 6.18 -4.41
CA VAL A 644 -23.19 5.92 -3.42
C VAL A 644 -21.78 5.91 -4.05
N VAL A 645 -21.60 5.23 -5.18
CA VAL A 645 -20.29 5.22 -5.88
C VAL A 645 -19.90 6.63 -6.30
N ILE A 646 -20.82 7.39 -6.89
CA ILE A 646 -20.58 8.79 -7.28
C ILE A 646 -20.22 9.63 -6.05
N ALA A 647 -20.88 9.42 -4.90
CA ALA A 647 -20.56 10.09 -3.65
C ALA A 647 -19.13 9.79 -3.18
N MET A 648 -18.73 8.53 -3.18
CA MET A 648 -17.39 8.09 -2.75
C MET A 648 -16.28 8.57 -3.67
N LEU A 649 -16.53 8.69 -4.97
CA LEU A 649 -15.63 9.33 -5.94
C LEU A 649 -15.60 10.88 -5.76
N GLY A 650 -16.34 11.40 -4.78
CA GLY A 650 -16.48 12.82 -4.48
C GLY A 650 -17.32 13.60 -5.50
N LEU A 651 -18.02 12.93 -6.43
CA LEU A 651 -18.69 13.51 -7.61
C LEU A 651 -20.08 14.10 -7.34
N LEU A 652 -20.55 14.05 -6.09
CA LEU A 652 -21.77 14.70 -5.64
C LEU A 652 -21.49 16.13 -5.17
N ASN A 653 -22.34 17.07 -5.63
CA ASN A 653 -22.15 18.52 -5.47
C ASN A 653 -22.52 19.00 -4.08
#